data_AF-A0A8H3FYP7-F1
#
_entry.id   AF-A0A8H3FYP7-F1
#
_cell.length_a   1.000
_cell.length_b   1.000
_cell.length_c   1.000
_cell.angle_alpha   90.00
_cell.angle_beta   90.00
_cell.angle_gamma   90.00
#
_symmetry.space_group_name_H-M   'P 1'
#
loop_
_entity.id
_entity.type
_entity.pdbx_description
1 polymer ?
#
loop_
_entity_poly.entity_id
_entity_poly.type
_entity_poly.pdbx_seq_one_letter_code
_entity_poly.pdbx_strand_id
1 'polypeptide(L)'
;MTSPAAPSGSLPKLSTNPTSQTTSSSDSTSASQVPTSPPTSSNSPFLSPPQPTPLPLPQLPLNLTFGVEFEFIVAYNPANYPRPSLPPTLRSHRFSSTSASILAAQYNHSVRTHIADTLRTAGLPVSSPTAPNPEYSTWTVDSDQSIDPSPPNRPPHRHHAFVDVELRTPALRLCTDSLRTIAYALSVLRSAFTCFVNESCGLHVHVGNLGPIPSTSFHHHHHHHQKQQQEAESQSPLLKSIGFPLPTLHSLAVLTTLFNRAFNSLHPPHRIQNPYCRSPASNFPPASSSPCSMLSAILATASVDELAVLMSREPNGQERGMAVNFLNLASFAQGEGGLKTIEFRQHEASLDAGVVGAWTKMQKALFVEKLGEPVILGTKAIPKPKEGQVLIKVESTMILPHDTYGRDAGLFIADKLPWILGTNLGGVVHEIGSPDSPYSVGDRVFGQAAVSYPTSDMAGLQEYALLDVQHGLAKVPDSFTIDQLVSLPVNAVTSFLALFHPTGLGFPAPFPTTSQENDASSQNIVIIGAGSQVGKLAIQFAKLAGIGTIIAVAAGSRTTELKNIGATHVLDRHEPQADLVTQVHDIVGGKENVTRIFDCANWTYGLAAAMAAPEQSSKLRVLHPIGPGDEVNNKESGPNLDAAFIVGATEALEPLSKEFWRFLPEWVIEGHLKISPFRFIEGLDAEQVNAALDGYQDGKSVLQVIVHPSGGK
;
A
#
# COMPACT_ATOMS: atom_id res chain seq x y z
N MET A 1 -30.55 36.91 -39.00
CA MET A 1 -31.18 38.10 -38.40
C MET A 1 -30.08 38.92 -37.73
N THR A 2 -29.81 40.11 -38.31
CA THR A 2 -29.34 41.36 -37.66
C THR A 2 -28.20 41.35 -36.62
N SER A 3 -26.98 41.62 -37.10
CA SER A 3 -25.94 42.64 -36.70
C SER A 3 -26.22 43.66 -35.57
N PRO A 4 -25.25 44.51 -35.10
CA PRO A 4 -23.80 44.66 -35.47
C PRO A 4 -22.76 45.05 -34.34
N ALA A 5 -21.46 45.00 -34.69
CA ALA A 5 -20.31 45.97 -34.51
C ALA A 5 -20.24 46.96 -33.30
N ALA A 6 -19.11 47.48 -32.75
CA ALA A 6 -17.63 47.47 -32.89
C ALA A 6 -17.07 48.46 -31.78
N PRO A 7 -15.92 49.19 -31.89
CA PRO A 7 -14.51 48.81 -31.63
C PRO A 7 -13.68 49.80 -30.71
N SER A 8 -12.37 49.51 -30.55
CA SER A 8 -11.20 50.44 -30.56
C SER A 8 -10.56 50.97 -29.26
N GLY A 9 -9.21 51.09 -29.30
CA GLY A 9 -8.35 51.93 -28.43
C GLY A 9 -7.03 51.26 -28.00
N SER A 10 -6.00 51.13 -28.85
CA SER A 10 -4.83 52.04 -29.04
C SER A 10 -3.78 52.12 -27.91
N LEU A 11 -2.56 51.67 -28.23
CA LEU A 11 -1.25 51.93 -27.57
C LEU A 11 -0.82 53.42 -27.66
N PRO A 12 0.17 53.86 -26.85
CA PRO A 12 1.58 53.97 -27.31
C PRO A 12 2.61 53.50 -26.24
N LYS A 13 3.75 52.83 -26.54
CA LYS A 13 5.06 53.31 -27.07
C LYS A 13 5.61 54.52 -26.27
N LEU A 14 6.87 54.66 -25.83
CA LEU A 14 8.20 54.19 -26.24
C LEU A 14 9.25 54.65 -25.18
N SER A 15 10.54 54.24 -25.32
CA SER A 15 11.80 54.91 -24.86
C SER A 15 12.66 54.03 -23.93
N THR A 16 13.56 53.17 -24.45
CA THR A 16 14.99 53.38 -24.81
C THR A 16 15.99 53.44 -23.62
N ASN A 17 16.67 52.31 -23.36
CA ASN A 17 18.13 52.03 -23.29
C ASN A 17 19.15 53.21 -23.25
N PRO A 18 20.47 52.99 -22.96
CA PRO A 18 21.20 51.86 -22.32
C PRO A 18 22.41 52.34 -21.41
N THR A 19 23.42 51.46 -21.25
CA THR A 19 24.84 51.67 -20.84
C THR A 19 25.13 51.81 -19.34
N SER A 20 26.20 51.29 -18.71
CA SER A 20 27.52 50.75 -19.12
C SER A 20 28.14 50.06 -17.88
N GLN A 21 28.68 48.83 -17.96
CA GLN A 21 30.12 48.46 -18.02
C GLN A 21 31.02 48.80 -16.80
N THR A 22 32.05 47.94 -16.65
CA THR A 22 33.27 48.00 -15.81
C THR A 22 33.16 47.47 -14.38
N THR A 23 34.07 46.70 -13.75
CA THR A 23 35.24 45.80 -14.00
C THR A 23 36.07 45.82 -12.70
N SER A 24 36.96 44.83 -12.49
CA SER A 24 38.03 44.71 -11.47
C SER A 24 37.59 44.20 -10.09
N SER A 25 38.05 43.06 -9.56
CA SER A 25 39.40 42.49 -9.31
C SER A 25 40.18 43.17 -8.19
N SER A 26 40.43 42.48 -7.08
CA SER A 26 41.79 42.20 -6.54
C SER A 26 41.77 41.66 -5.11
N ASP A 27 42.80 40.86 -4.85
CA ASP A 27 43.20 40.16 -3.65
C ASP A 27 43.36 41.02 -2.38
N SER A 28 43.30 40.39 -1.20
CA SER A 28 44.53 40.18 -0.40
C SER A 28 44.28 39.47 0.94
N THR A 29 45.31 38.70 1.26
CA THR A 29 45.66 37.88 2.41
C THR A 29 45.74 38.64 3.74
N SER A 30 45.44 37.93 4.84
CA SER A 30 46.31 38.01 6.03
C SER A 30 46.24 36.70 6.83
N ALA A 31 47.42 36.16 7.09
CA ALA A 31 47.66 35.00 7.93
C ALA A 31 48.05 35.48 9.34
N SER A 32 47.68 34.74 10.39
CA SER A 32 48.48 34.72 11.61
C SER A 32 48.28 33.43 12.41
N GLN A 33 49.37 32.66 12.45
CA GLN A 33 49.97 31.97 13.59
C GLN A 33 49.25 30.79 14.28
N VAL A 34 49.90 29.64 14.08
CA VAL A 34 49.86 28.40 14.87
C VAL A 34 50.53 28.62 16.25
N PRO A 35 50.09 27.89 17.28
CA PRO A 35 51.06 27.16 18.09
C PRO A 35 50.73 25.67 18.23
N THR A 36 51.81 24.90 18.20
CA THR A 36 51.99 23.46 18.33
C THR A 36 51.83 22.96 19.78
N SER A 37 51.13 21.83 19.99
CA SER A 37 51.50 20.67 20.85
C SER A 37 50.25 19.84 21.25
N PRO A 38 50.39 18.51 21.53
CA PRO A 38 49.31 17.53 21.36
C PRO A 38 48.61 17.14 22.69
N PRO A 39 47.35 16.67 22.67
CA PRO A 39 46.79 15.96 23.81
C PRO A 39 46.69 14.45 23.55
N THR A 40 47.51 13.74 24.32
CA THR A 40 47.17 12.56 25.13
C THR A 40 45.86 11.83 24.87
N SER A 41 46.00 10.53 24.62
CA SER A 41 44.98 9.49 24.71
C SER A 41 44.24 9.50 26.06
N SER A 42 42.92 9.60 26.02
CA SER A 42 42.04 9.12 27.09
C SER A 42 40.83 8.43 26.48
N ASN A 43 40.65 7.16 26.82
CA ASN A 43 39.48 6.35 26.51
C ASN A 43 38.18 7.06 26.87
N SER A 44 37.33 7.30 25.87
CA SER A 44 35.91 7.62 26.06
C SER A 44 35.10 6.47 25.46
N PRO A 45 34.16 5.86 26.20
CA PRO A 45 33.35 4.78 25.67
C PRO A 45 32.42 5.33 24.58
N PHE A 46 32.30 4.59 23.48
CA PHE A 46 31.31 4.81 22.44
C PHE A 46 29.92 5.00 23.07
N LEU A 47 29.39 6.22 23.04
CA LEU A 47 27.97 6.47 23.26
C LEU A 47 27.22 5.91 22.05
N SER A 48 26.57 4.77 22.24
CA SER A 48 25.59 4.27 21.29
C SER A 48 24.55 5.36 21.01
N PRO A 49 24.04 5.49 19.77
CA PRO A 49 22.95 6.40 19.48
C PRO A 49 21.78 6.10 20.44
N PRO A 50 21.04 7.12 20.91
CA PRO A 50 19.90 6.90 21.78
C PRO A 50 18.95 5.93 21.08
N GLN A 51 18.73 4.76 21.68
CA GLN A 51 17.65 3.90 21.22
C GLN A 51 16.37 4.74 21.28
N PRO A 52 15.52 4.70 20.25
CA PRO A 52 14.24 5.38 20.31
C PRO A 52 13.50 4.82 21.52
N THR A 53 13.35 5.66 22.54
CA THR A 53 12.48 5.34 23.67
C THR A 53 11.13 5.04 23.06
N PRO A 54 10.55 3.84 23.26
CA PRO A 54 9.17 3.61 22.85
C PRO A 54 8.36 4.74 23.45
N LEU A 55 7.68 5.53 22.61
CA LEU A 55 6.70 6.50 23.10
C LEU A 55 5.80 5.71 24.06
N PRO A 56 5.70 6.11 25.34
CA PRO A 56 4.76 5.44 26.22
C PRO A 56 3.39 5.57 25.55
N LEU A 57 2.74 4.44 25.32
CA LEU A 57 1.33 4.42 24.91
C LEU A 57 0.61 5.43 25.81
N PRO A 58 -0.21 6.35 25.27
CA PRO A 58 -0.97 7.26 26.12
C PRO A 58 -1.64 6.40 27.19
N GLN A 59 -1.33 6.68 28.46
CA GLN A 59 -1.97 5.98 29.57
C GLN A 59 -3.44 6.39 29.53
N LEU A 60 -4.22 5.65 28.75
CA LEU A 60 -5.66 5.73 28.79
C LEU A 60 -6.05 5.43 30.24
N PRO A 61 -6.94 6.22 30.86
CA PRO A 61 -7.37 6.02 32.25
C PRO A 61 -8.19 4.73 32.46
N LEU A 62 -8.09 3.77 31.55
CA LEU A 62 -8.97 2.61 31.42
C LEU A 62 -8.21 1.34 31.79
N ASN A 63 -8.67 0.70 32.86
CA ASN A 63 -8.19 -0.59 33.34
C ASN A 63 -8.79 -1.72 32.48
N LEU A 64 -8.38 -1.81 31.22
CA LEU A 64 -8.94 -2.76 30.26
C LEU A 64 -8.23 -4.12 30.30
N THR A 65 -8.98 -5.15 29.95
CA THR A 65 -8.45 -6.47 29.59
C THR A 65 -8.81 -6.80 28.16
N PHE A 66 -8.06 -7.73 27.57
CA PHE A 66 -8.41 -8.30 26.28
C PHE A 66 -8.17 -9.81 26.25
N GLY A 67 -8.98 -10.51 25.47
CA GLY A 67 -8.77 -11.89 25.05
C GLY A 67 -8.79 -11.96 23.53
N VAL A 68 -8.12 -12.95 22.95
CA VAL A 68 -8.05 -13.15 21.50
C VAL A 68 -8.48 -14.57 21.17
N GLU A 69 -9.34 -14.71 20.16
CA GLU A 69 -9.73 -15.99 19.57
C GLU A 69 -9.09 -16.09 18.19
N PHE A 70 -8.30 -17.14 17.99
CA PHE A 70 -7.64 -17.46 16.72
C PHE A 70 -8.33 -18.66 16.09
N GLU A 71 -8.93 -18.45 14.92
CA GLU A 71 -9.50 -19.53 14.13
C GLU A 71 -8.52 -19.95 13.03
N PHE A 72 -8.29 -21.25 12.90
CA PHE A 72 -7.40 -21.80 11.88
C PHE A 72 -7.69 -23.28 11.64
N ILE A 73 -7.03 -23.83 10.63
CA ILE A 73 -7.19 -25.22 10.21
C ILE A 73 -5.86 -25.93 10.41
N VAL A 74 -5.88 -27.13 10.96
CA VAL A 74 -4.69 -27.97 11.12
C VAL A 74 -4.79 -29.18 10.21
N ALA A 75 -3.75 -29.41 9.40
CA ALA A 75 -3.59 -30.66 8.68
C ALA A 75 -3.02 -31.75 9.59
N TYR A 76 -3.57 -32.96 9.49
CA TYR A 76 -3.06 -34.12 10.19
C TYR A 76 -3.08 -35.35 9.31
N ASN A 77 -2.15 -36.28 9.57
CA ASN A 77 -2.16 -37.60 8.95
C ASN A 77 -2.89 -38.58 9.88
N PRO A 78 -4.04 -39.15 9.49
CA PRO A 78 -4.77 -40.12 10.30
C PRO A 78 -3.93 -41.33 10.73
N ALA A 79 -2.88 -41.70 9.97
CA ALA A 79 -1.98 -42.79 10.33
C ALA A 79 -1.13 -42.50 11.58
N ASN A 80 -0.93 -41.22 11.92
CA ASN A 80 -0.17 -40.81 13.10
C ASN A 80 -1.02 -40.75 14.37
N TYR A 81 -2.34 -40.95 14.26
CA TYR A 81 -3.26 -40.94 15.39
C TYR A 81 -3.83 -42.35 15.60
N PRO A 82 -3.89 -42.87 16.84
CA PRO A 82 -4.47 -44.19 17.10
C PRO A 82 -5.89 -44.26 16.57
N ARG A 83 -6.26 -45.37 15.90
CA ARG A 83 -7.62 -45.53 15.37
C ARG A 83 -8.63 -45.51 16.53
N PRO A 84 -9.57 -44.55 16.57
CA PRO A 84 -10.52 -44.46 17.67
C PRO A 84 -11.40 -45.70 17.78
N SER A 85 -11.68 -46.15 19.01
CA SER A 85 -12.56 -47.30 19.26
C SER A 85 -14.03 -46.93 18.99
N LEU A 86 -14.70 -47.69 18.13
CA LEU A 86 -16.14 -47.53 17.89
C LEU A 86 -16.95 -48.01 19.11
N PRO A 87 -18.02 -47.29 19.49
CA PRO A 87 -19.00 -47.75 20.48
C PRO A 87 -19.50 -49.16 20.15
N PRO A 88 -19.77 -50.02 21.15
CA PRO A 88 -20.21 -51.41 20.92
C PRO A 88 -21.43 -51.53 19.99
N THR A 89 -22.31 -50.54 20.01
CA THR A 89 -23.54 -50.44 19.21
C THR A 89 -23.31 -50.20 17.71
N LEU A 90 -22.10 -49.80 17.31
CA LEU A 90 -21.74 -49.47 15.92
C LEU A 90 -20.77 -50.49 15.30
N ARG A 91 -20.48 -51.59 16.01
CA ARG A 91 -19.54 -52.63 15.55
C ARG A 91 -20.12 -53.58 14.51
N SER A 92 -21.44 -53.62 14.33
CA SER A 92 -22.12 -54.48 13.36
C SER A 92 -22.91 -53.67 12.34
N HIS A 93 -22.53 -53.86 11.08
CA HIS A 93 -23.16 -53.41 9.82
C HIS A 93 -22.46 -52.26 9.08
N ARG A 94 -22.54 -52.39 7.74
CA ARG A 94 -21.90 -51.59 6.69
C ARG A 94 -21.78 -50.12 7.07
N PHE A 95 -20.61 -49.52 6.78
CA PHE A 95 -20.29 -48.11 6.98
C PHE A 95 -21.47 -47.20 6.59
N SER A 96 -22.31 -46.85 7.56
CA SER A 96 -23.31 -45.80 7.43
C SER A 96 -22.62 -44.46 7.61
N SER A 97 -23.18 -43.40 7.02
CA SER A 97 -22.70 -42.01 7.18
C SER A 97 -22.49 -41.61 8.65
N THR A 98 -23.27 -42.20 9.58
CA THR A 98 -23.19 -41.98 11.03
C THR A 98 -21.91 -42.52 11.68
N SER A 99 -21.35 -43.65 11.19
CA SER A 99 -20.12 -44.20 11.77
C SER A 99 -18.88 -43.40 11.35
N ALA A 100 -18.91 -42.83 10.15
CA ALA A 100 -17.85 -41.96 9.66
C ALA A 100 -17.79 -40.61 10.41
N SER A 101 -18.94 -40.01 10.73
CA SER A 101 -18.99 -38.76 11.49
C SER A 101 -18.49 -38.92 12.93
N ILE A 102 -18.80 -40.04 13.58
CA ILE A 102 -18.30 -40.35 14.93
C ILE A 102 -16.77 -40.52 14.94
N LEU A 103 -16.22 -41.24 13.95
CA LEU A 103 -14.78 -41.38 13.81
C LEU A 103 -14.09 -40.05 13.55
N ALA A 104 -14.66 -39.21 12.67
CA ALA A 104 -14.14 -37.88 12.40
C ALA A 104 -14.13 -37.01 13.67
N ALA A 105 -15.21 -37.01 14.45
CA ALA A 105 -15.28 -36.29 15.72
C ALA A 105 -14.20 -36.73 16.72
N GLN A 106 -13.93 -38.03 16.82
CA GLN A 106 -12.89 -38.57 17.70
C GLN A 106 -11.46 -38.20 17.24
N TYR A 107 -11.19 -38.22 15.93
CA TYR A 107 -9.92 -37.73 15.40
C TYR A 107 -9.76 -36.23 15.65
N ASN A 108 -10.80 -35.43 15.37
CA ASN A 108 -10.77 -33.99 15.60
C ASN A 108 -10.47 -33.66 17.08
N HIS A 109 -11.12 -34.37 18.00
CA HIS A 109 -10.84 -34.26 19.43
C HIS A 109 -9.39 -34.62 19.79
N SER A 110 -8.84 -35.67 19.18
CA SER A 110 -7.45 -36.11 19.41
C SER A 110 -6.43 -35.08 18.92
N VAL A 111 -6.67 -34.46 17.76
CA VAL A 111 -5.79 -33.40 17.23
C VAL A 111 -5.83 -32.16 18.14
N ARG A 112 -7.02 -31.71 18.56
CA ARG A 112 -7.14 -30.56 19.49
C ARG A 112 -6.49 -30.83 20.85
N THR A 113 -6.59 -32.07 21.34
CA THR A 113 -5.90 -32.49 22.57
C THR A 113 -4.39 -32.42 22.39
N HIS A 114 -3.85 -32.90 21.26
CA HIS A 114 -2.43 -32.81 20.95
C HIS A 114 -1.94 -31.36 20.85
N ILE A 115 -2.74 -30.45 20.30
CA ILE A 115 -2.46 -29.01 20.28
C ILE A 115 -2.37 -28.46 21.72
N ALA A 116 -3.36 -28.76 22.55
CA ALA A 116 -3.38 -28.33 23.95
C ALA A 116 -2.17 -28.89 24.74
N ASP A 117 -1.82 -30.16 24.52
CA ASP A 117 -0.66 -30.82 25.15
C ASP A 117 0.66 -30.17 24.71
N THR A 118 0.78 -29.80 23.44
CA THR A 118 1.95 -29.11 22.88
C THR A 118 2.14 -27.74 23.54
N LEU A 119 1.07 -26.97 23.66
CA LEU A 119 1.08 -25.66 24.34
C LEU A 119 1.40 -25.81 25.84
N ARG A 120 0.85 -26.84 26.52
CA ARG A 120 1.21 -27.14 27.93
C ARG A 120 2.67 -27.50 28.08
N THR A 121 3.22 -28.29 27.16
CA THR A 121 4.65 -28.67 27.16
C THR A 121 5.55 -27.46 26.93
N ALA A 122 5.09 -26.47 26.17
CA ALA A 122 5.76 -25.18 26.01
C ALA A 122 5.61 -24.25 27.24
N GLY A 123 4.96 -24.71 28.33
CA GLY A 123 4.82 -23.96 29.57
C GLY A 123 3.64 -22.98 29.60
N LEU A 124 2.71 -23.07 28.65
CA LEU A 124 1.50 -22.23 28.64
C LEU A 124 0.39 -22.85 29.50
N PRO A 125 -0.38 -22.04 30.24
CA PRO A 125 -1.49 -22.53 31.07
C PRO A 125 -2.70 -22.82 30.17
N VAL A 126 -2.91 -24.07 29.77
CA VAL A 126 -4.04 -24.49 28.93
C VAL A 126 -5.04 -25.29 29.74
N SER A 127 -6.34 -25.02 29.58
CA SER A 127 -7.39 -25.80 30.23
C SER A 127 -7.41 -27.25 29.74
N SER A 128 -7.97 -28.12 30.57
CA SER A 128 -8.43 -29.42 30.09
C SER A 128 -9.67 -29.21 29.20
N PRO A 129 -9.86 -29.97 28.10
CA PRO A 129 -11.03 -29.86 27.21
C PRO A 129 -12.39 -29.98 27.89
N THR A 130 -12.44 -30.54 29.10
CA THR A 130 -13.69 -30.75 29.88
C THR A 130 -13.77 -29.91 31.15
N ALA A 131 -12.75 -29.10 31.46
CA ALA A 131 -12.73 -28.30 32.68
C ALA A 131 -13.43 -26.94 32.44
N PRO A 132 -14.33 -26.52 33.33
CA PRO A 132 -14.89 -25.17 33.27
C PRO A 132 -13.77 -24.14 33.44
N ASN A 133 -13.75 -23.11 32.58
CA ASN A 133 -12.82 -21.97 32.64
C ASN A 133 -13.59 -20.66 32.91
N PRO A 134 -14.32 -20.54 34.04
CA PRO A 134 -15.19 -19.39 34.31
C PRO A 134 -14.41 -18.10 34.55
N GLU A 135 -13.10 -18.21 34.78
CA GLU A 135 -12.20 -17.07 35.07
C GLU A 135 -11.40 -16.64 33.84
N TYR A 136 -11.48 -17.38 32.74
CA TYR A 136 -10.72 -17.12 31.51
C TYR A 136 -9.21 -16.98 31.80
N SER A 137 -8.68 -17.77 32.74
CA SER A 137 -7.28 -17.66 33.20
C SER A 137 -6.31 -18.55 32.43
N THR A 138 -6.85 -19.45 31.60
CA THR A 138 -6.10 -20.40 30.77
C THR A 138 -6.47 -20.29 29.31
N TRP A 139 -5.53 -20.68 28.44
CA TRP A 139 -5.76 -20.92 27.02
C TRP A 139 -6.78 -22.04 26.84
N THR A 140 -7.62 -21.95 25.82
CA THR A 140 -8.58 -23.01 25.46
C THR A 140 -8.41 -23.38 23.99
N VAL A 141 -8.59 -24.67 23.67
CA VAL A 141 -8.54 -25.20 22.29
C VAL A 141 -9.85 -25.90 22.02
N ASP A 142 -10.64 -25.37 21.08
CA ASP A 142 -11.99 -25.85 20.77
C ASP A 142 -12.24 -25.88 19.25
N SER A 143 -13.50 -26.06 18.85
CA SER A 143 -14.05 -25.91 17.50
C SER A 143 -14.99 -24.72 17.41
N ASP A 144 -15.03 -24.10 16.23
CA ASP A 144 -16.09 -23.19 15.84
C ASP A 144 -16.76 -23.72 14.56
N GLN A 145 -18.10 -23.77 14.55
CA GLN A 145 -18.88 -24.32 13.43
C GLN A 145 -18.84 -23.43 12.19
N SER A 146 -18.45 -22.16 12.32
CA SER A 146 -18.29 -21.23 11.22
C SER A 146 -17.02 -21.49 10.39
N ILE A 147 -16.07 -22.27 10.91
CA ILE A 147 -14.84 -22.62 10.21
C ILE A 147 -15.10 -23.74 9.20
N ASP A 148 -14.87 -23.45 7.92
CA ASP A 148 -14.77 -24.47 6.87
C ASP A 148 -13.38 -25.12 6.95
N PRO A 149 -13.27 -26.43 7.29
CA PRO A 149 -11.99 -27.12 7.43
C PRO A 149 -11.29 -27.38 6.08
N SER A 150 -11.81 -26.88 4.95
CA SER A 150 -11.20 -27.02 3.63
C SER A 150 -9.93 -26.14 3.50
N PRO A 151 -8.80 -26.69 3.02
CA PRO A 151 -7.59 -25.88 2.85
C PRO A 151 -7.75 -24.85 1.72
N PRO A 152 -7.08 -23.68 1.81
CA PRO A 152 -7.20 -22.59 0.84
C PRO A 152 -6.65 -22.95 -0.55
N ASN A 153 -5.76 -23.96 -0.64
CA ASN A 153 -5.24 -24.52 -1.88
C ASN A 153 -5.31 -26.06 -1.81
N ARG A 154 -5.63 -26.75 -2.92
CA ARG A 154 -5.68 -28.22 -2.96
C ARG A 154 -4.45 -28.81 -2.26
N PRO A 155 -4.61 -29.77 -1.34
CA PRO A 155 -3.57 -30.10 -0.38
C PRO A 155 -2.34 -30.73 -1.06
N PRO A 156 -1.12 -30.50 -0.52
CA PRO A 156 0.13 -31.02 -1.09
C PRO A 156 0.19 -32.56 -1.10
N HIS A 157 -0.64 -33.24 -0.30
CA HIS A 157 -0.61 -34.69 -0.15
C HIS A 157 -2.02 -35.28 -0.02
N ARG A 158 -2.35 -36.27 -0.86
CA ARG A 158 -3.68 -36.96 -0.95
C ARG A 158 -4.14 -37.68 0.33
N HIS A 159 -3.34 -37.70 1.39
CA HIS A 159 -3.55 -38.51 2.59
C HIS A 159 -3.79 -37.71 3.88
N HIS A 160 -3.81 -36.37 3.82
CA HIS A 160 -4.06 -35.54 4.99
C HIS A 160 -5.55 -35.25 5.16
N ALA A 161 -6.00 -35.27 6.41
CA ALA A 161 -7.29 -34.76 6.85
C ALA A 161 -7.08 -33.40 7.54
N PHE A 162 -8.18 -32.65 7.70
CA PHE A 162 -8.16 -31.28 8.21
C PHE A 162 -9.13 -31.15 9.37
N VAL A 163 -8.75 -30.36 10.36
CA VAL A 163 -9.58 -30.07 11.53
C VAL A 163 -9.62 -28.57 11.76
N ASP A 164 -10.82 -28.06 12.03
CA ASP A 164 -11.06 -26.71 12.51
C ASP A 164 -10.55 -26.55 13.95
N VAL A 165 -9.91 -25.44 14.24
CA VAL A 165 -9.37 -25.13 15.56
C VAL A 165 -9.68 -23.68 15.90
N GLU A 166 -10.29 -23.49 17.05
CA GLU A 166 -10.43 -22.19 17.69
C GLU A 166 -9.56 -22.19 18.96
N LEU A 167 -8.55 -21.33 18.98
CA LEU A 167 -7.66 -21.14 20.13
C LEU A 167 -8.00 -19.82 20.80
N ARG A 168 -8.38 -19.85 22.08
CA ARG A 168 -8.68 -18.62 22.84
C ARG A 168 -7.59 -18.37 23.88
N THR A 169 -7.14 -17.12 23.99
CA THR A 169 -6.21 -16.70 25.04
C THR A 169 -6.91 -16.61 26.39
N PRO A 170 -6.17 -16.61 27.51
CA PRO A 170 -6.67 -16.04 28.75
C PRO A 170 -7.12 -14.58 28.58
N ALA A 171 -7.85 -14.05 29.57
CA ALA A 171 -8.02 -12.61 29.76
C ALA A 171 -6.68 -11.99 30.18
N LEU A 172 -6.17 -11.07 29.37
CA LEU A 172 -4.85 -10.46 29.52
C LEU A 172 -4.97 -8.95 29.73
N ARG A 173 -3.98 -8.35 30.38
CA ARG A 173 -3.83 -6.88 30.39
C ARG A 173 -3.14 -6.44 29.11
N LEU A 174 -3.48 -5.26 28.59
CA LEU A 174 -2.78 -4.70 27.44
C LEU A 174 -1.36 -4.25 27.83
N CYS A 175 -0.40 -5.18 27.75
CA CYS A 175 1.01 -4.91 27.98
C CYS A 175 1.91 -5.76 27.07
N THR A 176 3.19 -5.39 26.99
CA THR A 176 4.16 -6.07 26.11
C THR A 176 4.32 -7.55 26.43
N ASP A 177 4.26 -7.95 27.71
CA ASP A 177 4.43 -9.35 28.09
C ASP A 177 3.24 -10.23 27.69
N SER A 178 2.03 -9.68 27.75
CA SER A 178 0.83 -10.36 27.22
C SER A 178 0.93 -10.57 25.71
N LEU A 179 1.38 -9.57 24.95
CA LEU A 179 1.61 -9.70 23.51
C LEU A 179 2.73 -10.70 23.18
N ARG A 180 3.81 -10.74 23.97
CA ARG A 180 4.88 -11.74 23.84
C ARG A 180 4.38 -13.16 24.08
N THR A 181 3.53 -13.35 25.09
CA THR A 181 2.96 -14.67 25.41
C THR A 181 2.10 -15.18 24.26
N ILE A 182 1.31 -14.29 23.63
CA ILE A 182 0.54 -14.63 22.42
C ILE A 182 1.48 -15.00 21.27
N ALA A 183 2.47 -14.16 20.98
CA ALA A 183 3.43 -14.42 19.91
C ALA A 183 4.18 -15.75 20.11
N TYR A 184 4.56 -16.06 21.35
CA TYR A 184 5.20 -17.31 21.71
C TYR A 184 4.28 -18.50 21.44
N ALA A 185 3.02 -18.46 21.89
CA ALA A 185 2.05 -19.53 21.63
C ALA A 185 1.86 -19.80 20.12
N LEU A 186 1.70 -18.73 19.33
CA LEU A 186 1.57 -18.85 17.87
C LEU A 186 2.84 -19.43 17.21
N SER A 187 4.02 -19.06 17.71
CA SER A 187 5.31 -19.59 17.22
C SER A 187 5.46 -21.09 17.49
N VAL A 188 5.02 -21.56 18.67
CA VAL A 188 5.01 -22.98 19.05
C VAL A 188 4.10 -23.76 18.11
N LEU A 189 2.88 -23.24 17.86
CA LEU A 189 1.92 -23.90 16.97
C LEU A 189 2.45 -24.01 15.54
N ARG A 190 2.97 -22.91 14.97
CA ARG A 190 3.53 -22.92 13.61
C ARG A 190 4.77 -23.79 13.47
N SER A 191 5.49 -24.03 14.57
CA SER A 191 6.66 -24.92 14.57
C SER A 191 6.28 -26.40 14.69
N ALA A 192 5.16 -26.70 15.36
CA ALA A 192 4.73 -28.07 15.64
C ALA A 192 3.69 -28.61 14.64
N PHE A 193 2.92 -27.72 13.99
CA PHE A 193 1.78 -28.09 13.16
C PHE A 193 1.78 -27.37 11.81
N THR A 194 1.24 -28.05 10.80
CA THR A 194 0.94 -27.43 9.51
C THR A 194 -0.43 -26.75 9.60
N CYS A 195 -0.40 -25.44 9.89
CA CYS A 195 -1.60 -24.62 10.04
C CYS A 195 -1.94 -23.85 8.75
N PHE A 196 -3.23 -23.68 8.49
CA PHE A 196 -3.78 -22.89 7.39
C PHE A 196 -4.85 -21.93 7.91
N VAL A 197 -5.05 -20.83 7.18
CA VAL A 197 -6.20 -19.94 7.34
C VAL A 197 -6.88 -19.79 5.99
N ASN A 198 -8.21 -19.67 5.98
CA ASN A 198 -9.01 -19.39 4.79
C ASN A 198 -10.04 -18.29 5.13
N GLU A 199 -10.90 -17.92 4.18
CA GLU A 199 -11.88 -16.83 4.35
C GLU A 199 -12.93 -17.08 5.44
N SER A 200 -13.12 -18.35 5.85
CA SER A 200 -14.01 -18.70 6.96
C SER A 200 -13.38 -18.44 8.33
N CYS A 201 -12.05 -18.46 8.43
CA CYS A 201 -11.32 -18.20 9.67
C CYS A 201 -11.35 -16.71 10.03
N GLY A 202 -11.55 -16.40 11.30
CA GLY A 202 -11.47 -15.08 11.91
C GLY A 202 -10.38 -14.92 12.98
N LEU A 203 -10.11 -13.67 13.30
CA LEU A 203 -9.50 -13.29 14.57
C LEU A 203 -10.48 -12.43 15.36
N HIS A 204 -10.88 -12.88 16.55
CA HIS A 204 -11.78 -12.12 17.40
C HIS A 204 -11.05 -11.53 18.59
N VAL A 205 -11.34 -10.27 18.92
CA VAL A 205 -10.78 -9.61 20.10
C VAL A 205 -11.92 -9.27 21.05
N HIS A 206 -11.83 -9.78 22.28
CA HIS A 206 -12.79 -9.53 23.35
C HIS A 206 -12.21 -8.50 24.30
N VAL A 207 -12.80 -7.33 24.41
CA VAL A 207 -12.33 -6.26 25.29
C VAL A 207 -13.20 -6.18 26.53
N GLY A 208 -12.57 -6.31 27.70
CA GLY A 208 -13.19 -6.20 29.02
C GLY A 208 -12.74 -4.95 29.76
N ASN A 209 -13.47 -4.60 30.82
CA ASN A 209 -13.17 -3.47 31.69
C ASN A 209 -13.17 -3.93 33.15
N LEU A 210 -12.09 -3.65 33.87
CA LEU A 210 -11.93 -4.00 35.28
C LEU A 210 -12.42 -2.90 36.24
N GLY A 211 -12.89 -1.76 35.70
CA GLY A 211 -13.36 -0.62 36.49
C GLY A 211 -12.26 0.42 36.78
N PRO A 212 -12.56 1.45 37.60
CA PRO A 212 -11.60 2.51 37.88
C PRO A 212 -10.35 1.97 38.58
N ILE A 213 -9.19 2.53 38.23
CA ILE A 213 -7.92 2.22 38.90
C ILE A 213 -8.03 2.72 40.35
N PRO A 214 -7.75 1.89 41.38
CA PRO A 214 -7.78 2.34 42.77
C PRO A 214 -6.85 3.55 42.93
N SER A 215 -7.37 4.66 43.45
CA SER A 215 -6.57 5.83 43.77
C SER A 215 -5.69 5.52 44.98
N THR A 216 -4.51 4.94 44.75
CA THR A 216 -3.46 4.99 45.75
C THR A 216 -2.97 6.43 45.80
N SER A 217 -3.15 7.06 46.95
CA SER A 217 -2.59 8.37 47.27
C SER A 217 -1.09 8.30 47.04
N PHE A 218 -0.60 8.96 45.99
CA PHE A 218 0.81 9.25 45.83
C PHE A 218 1.25 10.21 46.94
N HIS A 219 1.60 9.67 48.10
CA HIS A 219 2.52 10.32 49.01
C HIS A 219 3.90 9.72 48.76
N HIS A 220 4.81 10.57 48.28
CA HIS A 220 6.22 10.31 48.13
C HIS A 220 6.74 9.54 49.34
N HIS A 221 7.18 8.29 49.18
CA HIS A 221 8.28 7.67 49.92
C HIS A 221 8.89 6.57 49.04
N HIS A 222 9.93 6.94 48.29
CA HIS A 222 10.85 6.00 47.63
C HIS A 222 11.55 5.17 48.71
N HIS A 223 11.09 3.92 48.91
CA HIS A 223 11.97 2.76 49.22
C HIS A 223 11.21 1.44 49.45
N HIS A 224 9.88 1.40 49.39
CA HIS A 224 9.11 0.16 49.60
C HIS A 224 8.62 -0.55 48.32
N HIS A 225 8.95 -0.02 47.12
CA HIS A 225 8.37 -0.49 45.85
C HIS A 225 8.69 -1.94 45.48
N GLN A 226 9.88 -2.46 45.75
CA GLN A 226 10.22 -3.82 45.33
C GLN A 226 9.53 -4.93 46.16
N LYS A 227 9.22 -4.67 47.43
CA LYS A 227 8.64 -5.69 48.31
C LYS A 227 7.11 -5.77 48.20
N GLN A 228 6.44 -4.63 47.99
CA GLN A 228 4.99 -4.59 47.77
C GLN A 228 4.59 -5.05 46.35
N GLN A 229 5.47 -4.92 45.36
CA GLN A 229 5.22 -5.43 44.01
C GLN A 229 5.35 -6.96 43.96
N GLN A 230 6.31 -7.55 44.69
CA GLN A 230 6.40 -9.00 44.90
C GLN A 230 5.28 -9.59 45.77
N GLU A 231 4.81 -8.87 46.79
CA GLU A 231 3.69 -9.33 47.64
C GLU A 231 2.32 -9.19 46.95
N ALA A 232 2.14 -8.24 46.01
CA ALA A 232 0.95 -8.13 45.17
C ALA A 232 0.91 -9.14 44.00
N GLU A 233 2.08 -9.63 43.55
CA GLU A 233 2.20 -10.70 42.54
C GLU A 233 1.87 -12.09 43.09
N SER A 234 1.80 -12.25 44.42
CA SER A 234 1.51 -13.51 45.11
C SER A 234 0.01 -13.88 45.17
N GLN A 235 -0.89 -12.99 44.79
CA GLN A 235 -2.33 -13.27 44.68
C GLN A 235 -2.84 -12.60 43.40
N SER A 236 -2.88 -13.33 42.29
CA SER A 236 -3.38 -12.80 41.01
C SER A 236 -4.81 -12.28 41.20
N PRO A 237 -5.07 -10.95 41.19
CA PRO A 237 -6.44 -10.47 41.28
C PRO A 237 -7.15 -10.81 39.97
N LEU A 238 -8.22 -11.59 40.09
CA LEU A 238 -9.05 -12.09 38.99
C LEU A 238 -9.33 -10.98 37.95
N LEU A 239 -8.94 -11.20 36.69
CA LEU A 239 -9.13 -10.27 35.57
C LEU A 239 -10.57 -10.33 35.00
N LYS A 240 -11.58 -10.35 35.88
CA LYS A 240 -12.98 -10.45 35.48
C LYS A 240 -13.55 -9.09 35.07
N SER A 241 -14.08 -9.00 33.85
CA SER A 241 -14.74 -7.78 33.37
C SER A 241 -15.99 -7.45 34.19
N ILE A 242 -16.12 -6.19 34.61
CA ILE A 242 -17.31 -5.66 35.27
C ILE A 242 -18.33 -5.07 34.28
N GLY A 243 -17.96 -4.98 32.99
CA GLY A 243 -18.73 -4.32 31.94
C GLY A 243 -18.41 -2.83 31.81
N PHE A 244 -19.13 -2.14 30.93
CA PHE A 244 -18.89 -0.73 30.59
C PHE A 244 -20.10 0.15 30.97
N PRO A 245 -19.87 1.41 31.38
CA PRO A 245 -20.96 2.37 31.55
C PRO A 245 -21.72 2.58 30.23
N LEU A 246 -23.05 2.69 30.32
CA LEU A 246 -23.91 2.91 29.15
C LEU A 246 -23.48 4.13 28.29
N PRO A 247 -23.09 5.30 28.85
CA PRO A 247 -22.60 6.41 28.03
C PRO A 247 -21.35 6.10 27.22
N THR A 248 -20.45 5.26 27.75
CA THR A 248 -19.26 4.78 27.02
C THR A 248 -19.69 3.88 25.86
N LEU A 249 -20.64 2.98 26.09
CA LEU A 249 -21.17 2.10 25.06
C LEU A 249 -21.95 2.85 23.97
N HIS A 250 -22.72 3.88 24.34
CA HIS A 250 -23.37 4.79 23.37
C HIS A 250 -22.32 5.45 22.48
N SER A 251 -21.26 6.00 23.06
CA SER A 251 -20.20 6.66 22.30
C SER A 251 -19.54 5.69 21.31
N LEU A 252 -19.22 4.46 21.75
CA LEU A 252 -18.66 3.44 20.88
C LEU A 252 -19.64 3.02 19.78
N ALA A 253 -20.90 2.74 20.13
CA ALA A 253 -21.93 2.36 19.16
C ALA A 253 -22.14 3.44 18.09
N VAL A 254 -22.14 4.72 18.48
CA VAL A 254 -22.19 5.85 17.54
C VAL A 254 -20.96 5.85 16.63
N LEU A 255 -19.75 5.70 17.20
CA LEU A 255 -18.51 5.68 16.43
C LEU A 255 -18.51 4.55 15.38
N THR A 256 -18.80 3.33 15.80
CA THR A 256 -18.76 2.15 14.93
C THR A 256 -19.90 2.13 13.89
N THR A 257 -20.98 2.88 14.14
CA THR A 257 -22.12 2.99 13.22
C THR A 257 -21.94 4.14 12.23
N LEU A 258 -21.69 5.36 12.72
CA LEU A 258 -21.63 6.55 11.87
C LEU A 258 -20.31 6.66 11.10
N PHE A 259 -19.20 6.23 11.69
CA PHE A 259 -17.88 6.23 11.06
C PHE A 259 -17.52 4.86 10.48
N ASN A 260 -18.54 4.06 10.15
CA ASN A 260 -18.35 2.69 9.67
C ASN A 260 -17.38 2.58 8.48
N ARG A 261 -17.30 3.59 7.60
CA ARG A 261 -16.32 3.58 6.50
C ARG A 261 -14.88 3.55 7.00
N ALA A 262 -14.55 4.38 7.97
CA ALA A 262 -13.21 4.43 8.56
C ALA A 262 -12.86 3.16 9.34
N PHE A 263 -13.86 2.48 9.91
CA PHE A 263 -13.66 1.15 10.50
C PHE A 263 -13.48 0.08 9.42
N ASN A 264 -14.33 0.07 8.38
CA ASN A 264 -14.22 -0.87 7.28
C ASN A 264 -12.87 -0.76 6.55
N SER A 265 -12.28 0.43 6.43
CA SER A 265 -10.96 0.60 5.81
C SER A 265 -9.80 -0.04 6.59
N LEU A 266 -10.02 -0.47 7.83
CA LEU A 266 -9.05 -1.21 8.64
C LEU A 266 -9.03 -2.71 8.32
N HIS A 267 -10.01 -3.20 7.56
CA HIS A 267 -10.29 -4.62 7.41
C HIS A 267 -10.28 -5.02 5.93
N PRO A 268 -9.84 -6.24 5.60
CA PRO A 268 -9.78 -6.67 4.20
C PRO A 268 -11.20 -6.88 3.62
N PRO A 269 -11.38 -6.76 2.29
CA PRO A 269 -12.69 -6.84 1.64
C PRO A 269 -13.52 -8.08 2.00
N HIS A 270 -12.88 -9.25 2.11
CA HIS A 270 -13.57 -10.49 2.46
C HIS A 270 -14.18 -10.45 3.88
N ARG A 271 -13.59 -9.72 4.84
CA ARG A 271 -14.18 -9.54 6.18
C ARG A 271 -15.33 -8.53 6.15
N ILE A 272 -15.22 -7.47 5.35
CA ILE A 272 -16.32 -6.48 5.18
C ILE A 272 -17.57 -7.14 4.59
N GLN A 273 -17.38 -8.07 3.65
CA GLN A 273 -18.47 -8.76 2.94
C GLN A 273 -18.95 -10.03 3.64
N ASN A 274 -18.32 -10.42 4.75
CA ASN A 274 -18.65 -11.65 5.47
C ASN A 274 -19.99 -11.50 6.24
N PRO A 275 -20.96 -12.43 6.09
CA PRO A 275 -22.24 -12.37 6.78
C PRO A 275 -22.15 -12.49 8.30
N TYR A 276 -21.02 -12.94 8.85
CA TYR A 276 -20.73 -13.01 10.29
C TYR A 276 -20.04 -11.76 10.85
N CYS A 277 -19.66 -10.80 10.00
CA CYS A 277 -18.96 -9.56 10.36
C CYS A 277 -19.69 -8.31 9.85
N ARG A 278 -21.02 -8.31 9.91
CA ARG A 278 -21.84 -7.22 9.37
C ARG A 278 -21.57 -5.91 10.10
N SER A 279 -21.50 -4.83 9.34
CA SER A 279 -21.40 -3.46 9.87
C SER A 279 -22.52 -3.15 10.87
N PRO A 280 -22.23 -2.48 12.00
CA PRO A 280 -23.26 -1.94 12.90
C PRO A 280 -24.27 -1.03 12.21
N ALA A 281 -23.88 -0.32 11.16
CA ALA A 281 -24.77 0.52 10.35
C ALA A 281 -25.88 -0.27 9.66
N SER A 282 -25.66 -1.56 9.36
CA SER A 282 -26.68 -2.45 8.77
C SER A 282 -27.87 -2.71 9.69
N ASN A 283 -27.79 -2.31 10.97
CA ASN A 283 -28.90 -2.44 11.91
C ASN A 283 -30.00 -1.41 11.73
N PHE A 284 -29.76 -0.36 10.97
CA PHE A 284 -30.72 0.71 10.77
C PHE A 284 -31.36 0.59 9.38
N PRO A 285 -32.71 0.48 9.30
CA PRO A 285 -33.41 0.37 8.02
C PRO A 285 -33.09 1.55 7.08
N PRO A 286 -33.09 1.34 5.74
CA PRO A 286 -32.83 2.41 4.76
C PRO A 286 -33.76 3.63 4.91
N ALA A 287 -35.02 3.42 5.32
CA ALA A 287 -36.01 4.49 5.52
C ALA A 287 -35.72 5.38 6.75
N SER A 288 -34.83 4.97 7.66
CA SER A 288 -34.40 5.67 8.88
C SER A 288 -32.88 5.85 8.93
N SER A 289 -32.22 5.92 7.77
CA SER A 289 -30.75 5.81 7.62
C SER A 289 -30.00 7.15 7.64
N SER A 290 -30.66 8.26 7.97
CA SER A 290 -29.93 9.52 8.19
C SER A 290 -28.97 9.35 9.39
N PRO A 291 -27.77 9.94 9.37
CA PRO A 291 -26.87 9.92 10.53
C PRO A 291 -27.55 10.38 11.83
N CYS A 292 -28.43 11.37 11.74
CA CYS A 292 -29.19 11.90 12.88
C CYS A 292 -30.18 10.89 13.46
N SER A 293 -30.87 10.10 12.62
CA SER A 293 -31.82 9.09 13.10
C SER A 293 -31.12 7.89 13.73
N MET A 294 -29.98 7.45 13.16
CA MET A 294 -29.15 6.40 13.77
C MET A 294 -28.60 6.85 15.13
N LEU A 295 -28.06 8.07 15.20
CA LEU A 295 -27.60 8.68 16.46
C LEU A 295 -28.72 8.72 17.50
N SER A 296 -29.90 9.21 17.10
CA SER A 296 -31.05 9.33 17.99
C SER A 296 -31.52 7.97 18.51
N ALA A 297 -31.56 6.94 17.66
CA ALA A 297 -31.95 5.59 18.04
C ALA A 297 -30.95 4.96 19.03
N ILE A 298 -29.64 5.14 18.82
CA ILE A 298 -28.62 4.65 19.76
C ILE A 298 -28.76 5.34 21.11
N LEU A 299 -28.85 6.67 21.13
CA LEU A 299 -28.93 7.45 22.37
C LEU A 299 -30.27 7.30 23.11
N ALA A 300 -31.32 6.83 22.42
CA ALA A 300 -32.62 6.56 23.04
C ALA A 300 -32.64 5.27 23.88
N THR A 301 -31.66 4.38 23.73
CA THR A 301 -31.58 3.15 24.54
C THR A 301 -31.31 3.48 26.01
N ALA A 302 -32.15 2.96 26.90
CA ALA A 302 -32.12 3.27 28.33
C ALA A 302 -31.27 2.28 29.15
N SER A 303 -30.84 1.17 28.54
CA SER A 303 -30.07 0.12 29.20
C SER A 303 -29.05 -0.55 28.27
N VAL A 304 -28.09 -1.26 28.87
CA VAL A 304 -27.11 -2.08 28.14
C VAL A 304 -27.80 -3.18 27.33
N ASP A 305 -28.87 -3.76 27.86
CA ASP A 305 -29.63 -4.82 27.19
C ASP A 305 -30.34 -4.28 25.95
N GLU A 306 -31.00 -3.12 26.04
CA GLU A 306 -31.63 -2.45 24.90
C GLU A 306 -30.60 -2.10 23.82
N LEU A 307 -29.45 -1.56 24.22
CA LEU A 307 -28.37 -1.26 23.29
C LEU A 307 -27.81 -2.53 22.64
N ALA A 308 -27.57 -3.59 23.40
CA ALA A 308 -27.07 -4.86 22.85
C ALA A 308 -28.05 -5.49 21.86
N VAL A 309 -29.35 -5.42 22.13
CA VAL A 309 -30.39 -5.87 21.18
C VAL A 309 -30.37 -5.02 19.91
N LEU A 310 -30.37 -3.69 20.03
CA LEU A 310 -30.31 -2.78 18.87
C LEU A 310 -29.06 -3.02 18.02
N MET A 311 -27.93 -3.28 18.67
CA MET A 311 -26.63 -3.40 18.01
C MET A 311 -26.33 -4.81 17.50
N SER A 312 -27.12 -5.84 17.84
CA SER A 312 -26.71 -7.22 17.56
C SER A 312 -27.84 -8.22 17.27
N ARG A 313 -29.11 -7.80 17.21
CA ARG A 313 -30.24 -8.69 16.87
C ARG A 313 -31.12 -8.16 15.75
N GLU A 314 -31.74 -9.10 15.03
CA GLU A 314 -32.87 -8.87 14.14
C GLU A 314 -34.14 -8.48 14.94
N PRO A 315 -35.11 -7.78 14.33
CA PRO A 315 -36.42 -7.53 14.95
C PRO A 315 -37.18 -8.81 15.36
N ASN A 316 -36.85 -9.96 14.77
CA ASN A 316 -37.41 -11.27 15.10
C ASN A 316 -36.67 -12.00 16.24
N GLY A 317 -35.65 -11.37 16.83
CA GLY A 317 -34.89 -11.89 17.97
C GLY A 317 -33.68 -12.77 17.63
N GLN A 318 -33.42 -13.07 16.35
CA GLN A 318 -32.22 -13.80 15.92
C GLN A 318 -30.96 -12.94 16.06
N GLU A 319 -29.83 -13.56 16.45
CA GLU A 319 -28.53 -12.89 16.49
C GLU A 319 -28.05 -12.57 15.07
N ARG A 320 -27.47 -11.38 14.91
CA ARG A 320 -26.75 -11.00 13.71
C ARG A 320 -25.27 -11.20 13.96
N GLY A 321 -24.56 -11.80 13.01
CA GLY A 321 -23.10 -11.83 13.05
C GLY A 321 -22.56 -10.43 12.81
N MET A 322 -22.24 -9.72 13.89
CA MET A 322 -21.80 -8.33 13.85
C MET A 322 -20.28 -8.22 13.90
N ALA A 323 -19.78 -7.27 13.12
CA ALA A 323 -18.43 -6.75 13.18
C ALA A 323 -17.97 -6.35 14.60
N VAL A 324 -18.85 -5.63 15.30
CA VAL A 324 -18.69 -5.22 16.69
C VAL A 324 -19.93 -5.70 17.43
N ASN A 325 -19.76 -6.73 18.26
CA ASN A 325 -20.86 -7.41 18.95
C ASN A 325 -20.93 -6.98 20.41
N PHE A 326 -22.13 -6.59 20.84
CA PHE A 326 -22.43 -6.11 22.18
C PHE A 326 -23.17 -7.17 23.02
N LEU A 327 -23.53 -8.33 22.46
CA LEU A 327 -24.35 -9.34 23.14
C LEU A 327 -23.71 -9.89 24.42
N ASN A 328 -22.39 -10.01 24.46
CA ASN A 328 -21.65 -10.44 25.64
C ASN A 328 -21.79 -9.49 26.85
N LEU A 329 -22.34 -8.28 26.64
CA LEU A 329 -22.67 -7.32 27.71
C LEU A 329 -24.07 -7.50 28.26
N ALA A 330 -24.99 -8.10 27.50
CA ALA A 330 -26.40 -8.20 27.87
C ALA A 330 -26.60 -9.18 29.04
N SER A 331 -27.58 -8.89 29.90
CA SER A 331 -27.91 -9.70 31.08
C SER A 331 -28.52 -11.06 30.70
N PHE A 332 -29.29 -11.12 29.61
CA PHE A 332 -29.97 -12.33 29.14
C PHE A 332 -29.07 -13.32 28.38
N ALA A 333 -27.88 -12.87 27.96
CA ALA A 333 -26.87 -13.72 27.34
C ALA A 333 -26.01 -14.46 28.39
N GLN A 334 -26.28 -14.26 29.69
CA GLN A 334 -25.43 -14.75 30.79
C GLN A 334 -25.89 -16.11 31.30
N GLY A 335 -25.15 -17.17 30.95
CA GLY A 335 -24.99 -18.33 31.83
C GLY A 335 -24.08 -18.00 33.03
N GLU A 336 -23.89 -18.93 33.96
CA GLU A 336 -23.02 -18.78 35.15
C GLU A 336 -21.60 -18.30 34.74
N GLY A 337 -21.36 -16.99 34.76
CA GLY A 337 -20.03 -16.40 34.56
C GLY A 337 -19.95 -15.13 33.70
N GLY A 338 -20.82 -14.98 32.69
CA GLY A 338 -20.96 -13.85 31.76
C GLY A 338 -19.71 -13.00 31.46
N LEU A 339 -19.12 -13.15 30.26
CA LEU A 339 -17.88 -12.48 29.81
C LEU A 339 -17.86 -10.95 30.03
N LYS A 340 -19.01 -10.25 29.87
CA LYS A 340 -19.13 -8.79 29.97
C LYS A 340 -18.07 -8.05 29.12
N THR A 341 -17.84 -8.54 27.91
CA THR A 341 -16.88 -7.97 26.96
C THR A 341 -17.57 -7.39 25.73
N ILE A 342 -16.90 -6.49 25.03
CA ILE A 342 -17.22 -6.12 23.65
C ILE A 342 -16.39 -7.01 22.73
N GLU A 343 -17.00 -7.61 21.73
CA GLU A 343 -16.32 -8.53 20.80
C GLU A 343 -16.14 -7.88 19.44
N PHE A 344 -14.92 -7.89 18.91
CA PHE A 344 -14.54 -7.35 17.62
C PHE A 344 -14.17 -8.49 16.68
N ARG A 345 -14.93 -8.71 15.60
CA ARG A 345 -14.80 -9.86 14.69
C ARG A 345 -14.15 -9.52 13.34
N GLN A 346 -13.87 -8.25 13.06
CA GLN A 346 -13.52 -7.81 11.70
C GLN A 346 -12.07 -8.06 11.29
N HIS A 347 -11.22 -8.53 12.21
CA HIS A 347 -9.81 -8.78 11.91
C HIS A 347 -9.65 -10.00 11.00
N GLU A 348 -8.71 -9.91 10.06
CA GLU A 348 -8.32 -11.04 9.21
C GLU A 348 -7.78 -12.18 10.09
N ALA A 349 -7.97 -13.44 9.71
CA ALA A 349 -7.30 -14.52 10.42
C ALA A 349 -5.80 -14.47 10.15
N SER A 350 -4.99 -14.52 11.22
CA SER A 350 -3.55 -14.67 11.09
C SER A 350 -2.97 -15.36 12.32
N LEU A 351 -2.05 -16.30 12.06
CA LEU A 351 -1.19 -16.89 13.08
C LEU A 351 0.20 -16.22 13.11
N ASP A 352 0.38 -15.15 12.34
CA ASP A 352 1.61 -14.37 12.33
C ASP A 352 1.49 -13.17 13.27
N ALA A 353 2.21 -13.23 14.40
CA ALA A 353 2.20 -12.17 15.40
C ALA A 353 2.70 -10.82 14.85
N GLY A 354 3.55 -10.83 13.82
CA GLY A 354 4.01 -9.62 13.14
C GLY A 354 2.89 -8.96 12.33
N VAL A 355 2.04 -9.76 11.67
CA VAL A 355 0.83 -9.30 10.97
C VAL A 355 -0.19 -8.73 11.95
N VAL A 356 -0.48 -9.46 13.03
CA VAL A 356 -1.41 -8.98 14.08
C VAL A 356 -0.91 -7.69 14.73
N GLY A 357 0.39 -7.61 15.03
CA GLY A 357 1.01 -6.40 15.57
C GLY A 357 0.98 -5.23 14.59
N ALA A 358 1.05 -5.48 13.28
CA ALA A 358 0.98 -4.43 12.26
C ALA A 358 -0.40 -3.75 12.21
N TRP A 359 -1.50 -4.45 12.55
CA TRP A 359 -2.82 -3.84 12.61
C TRP A 359 -2.96 -2.77 13.70
N THR A 360 -2.07 -2.75 14.68
CA THR A 360 -2.00 -1.67 15.68
C THR A 360 -1.25 -0.45 15.17
N LYS A 361 -0.53 -0.57 14.05
CA LYS A 361 0.27 0.50 13.46
C LYS A 361 -0.49 1.09 12.28
N MET A 362 -1.15 2.20 12.56
CA MET A 362 -1.88 2.98 11.58
C MET A 362 -0.96 4.01 10.94
N GLN A 363 -1.21 4.28 9.66
CA GLN A 363 -0.62 5.38 8.91
C GLN A 363 -1.69 6.24 8.27
N LYS A 364 -1.35 7.48 7.96
CA LYS A 364 -2.15 8.39 7.15
C LYS A 364 -1.95 8.10 5.67
N ALA A 365 -3.01 8.32 4.89
CA ALA A 365 -2.97 8.25 3.43
C ALA A 365 -4.05 9.13 2.81
N LEU A 366 -3.89 9.47 1.52
CA LEU A 366 -4.94 10.10 0.72
C LEU A 366 -5.64 9.06 -0.15
N PHE A 367 -6.96 8.97 -0.02
CA PHE A 367 -7.78 7.96 -0.68
C PHE A 367 -8.64 8.55 -1.79
N VAL A 368 -8.72 7.85 -2.91
CA VAL A 368 -9.85 7.89 -3.84
C VAL A 368 -10.92 6.95 -3.28
N GLU A 369 -11.99 7.48 -2.69
CA GLU A 369 -13.13 6.65 -2.25
C GLU A 369 -14.09 6.34 -3.40
N LYS A 370 -14.26 7.31 -4.30
CA LYS A 370 -15.19 7.25 -5.41
C LYS A 370 -14.59 7.96 -6.61
N LEU A 371 -14.80 7.39 -7.80
CA LEU A 371 -14.31 7.99 -9.04
C LEU A 371 -14.94 9.37 -9.28
N GLY A 372 -14.11 10.31 -9.74
CA GLY A 372 -14.51 11.69 -10.03
C GLY A 372 -14.67 12.58 -8.79
N GLU A 373 -14.36 12.08 -7.59
CA GLU A 373 -14.38 12.85 -6.36
C GLU A 373 -12.96 13.19 -5.88
N PRO A 374 -12.78 14.31 -5.15
CA PRO A 374 -11.49 14.67 -4.56
C PRO A 374 -10.91 13.57 -3.68
N VAL A 375 -9.57 13.42 -3.66
CA VAL A 375 -8.93 12.55 -2.67
C VAL A 375 -9.16 13.08 -1.26
N ILE A 376 -9.32 12.19 -0.29
CA ILE A 376 -9.57 12.55 1.11
C ILE A 376 -8.52 11.94 2.04
N LEU A 377 -8.21 12.65 3.12
CA LEU A 377 -7.31 12.14 4.16
C LEU A 377 -8.03 11.06 5.00
N GLY A 378 -7.37 9.92 5.14
CA GLY A 378 -7.82 8.82 5.99
C GLY A 378 -6.65 8.10 6.63
N THR A 379 -6.94 6.93 7.23
CA THR A 379 -5.94 6.07 7.84
C THR A 379 -6.12 4.61 7.44
N LYS A 380 -5.01 3.88 7.32
CA LYS A 380 -4.98 2.42 7.10
C LYS A 380 -3.84 1.79 7.89
N ALA A 381 -3.86 0.47 8.02
CA ALA A 381 -2.74 -0.26 8.61
C ALA A 381 -1.47 -0.12 7.75
N ILE A 382 -0.30 -0.17 8.41
CA ILE A 382 0.99 -0.28 7.74
C ILE A 382 1.15 -1.72 7.22
N PRO A 383 1.37 -1.93 5.91
CA PRO A 383 1.54 -3.27 5.36
C PRO A 383 2.84 -3.92 5.83
N LYS A 384 2.89 -5.25 5.80
CA LYS A 384 4.10 -6.02 6.10
C LYS A 384 4.77 -6.51 4.81
N PRO A 385 6.09 -6.32 4.64
CA PRO A 385 6.78 -6.80 3.45
C PRO A 385 6.88 -8.32 3.47
N LYS A 386 6.61 -8.95 2.33
CA LYS A 386 6.84 -10.38 2.10
C LYS A 386 8.22 -10.60 1.47
N GLU A 387 8.62 -11.86 1.33
CA GLU A 387 9.79 -12.22 0.53
C GLU A 387 9.72 -11.55 -0.85
N GLY A 388 10.84 -10.95 -1.29
CA GLY A 388 10.89 -10.16 -2.52
C GLY A 388 10.42 -8.70 -2.38
N GLN A 389 10.05 -8.25 -1.17
CA GLN A 389 9.57 -6.90 -0.92
C GLN A 389 10.36 -6.19 0.19
N VAL A 390 10.33 -4.86 0.14
CA VAL A 390 10.69 -3.98 1.24
C VAL A 390 9.53 -3.07 1.61
N LEU A 391 9.48 -2.67 2.87
CA LEU A 391 8.62 -1.58 3.34
C LEU A 391 9.50 -0.34 3.49
N ILE A 392 9.12 0.76 2.83
CA ILE A 392 9.79 2.04 2.95
C ILE A 392 8.95 3.01 3.77
N LYS A 393 9.59 3.88 4.55
CA LYS A 393 9.00 5.13 5.00
C LYS A 393 9.09 6.12 3.85
N VAL A 394 7.95 6.49 3.27
CA VAL A 394 7.89 7.33 2.06
C VAL A 394 8.30 8.75 2.43
N GLU A 395 9.44 9.20 1.89
CA GLU A 395 9.85 10.59 1.98
C GLU A 395 9.22 11.41 0.86
N SER A 396 9.11 10.82 -0.34
CA SER A 396 8.68 11.55 -1.54
C SER A 396 7.86 10.67 -2.47
N THR A 397 6.77 11.20 -3.02
CA THR A 397 6.00 10.61 -4.11
C THR A 397 5.69 11.67 -5.15
N MET A 398 5.57 11.29 -6.42
CA MET A 398 5.25 12.26 -7.48
C MET A 398 3.83 12.04 -8.01
N ILE A 399 3.08 13.14 -8.15
CA ILE A 399 1.79 13.16 -8.86
C ILE A 399 2.05 13.21 -10.37
N LEU A 400 1.41 12.30 -11.11
CA LEU A 400 1.51 12.16 -12.56
C LEU A 400 0.13 12.29 -13.21
N PRO A 401 0.06 12.59 -14.53
CA PRO A 401 -1.22 12.72 -15.24
C PRO A 401 -2.13 11.48 -15.10
N HIS A 402 -1.56 10.27 -15.05
CA HIS A 402 -2.36 9.05 -14.90
C HIS A 402 -2.97 8.91 -13.50
N ASP A 403 -2.43 9.57 -12.47
CA ASP A 403 -3.07 9.60 -11.15
C ASP A 403 -4.39 10.38 -11.23
N THR A 404 -4.43 11.48 -12.00
CA THR A 404 -5.67 12.21 -12.30
C THR A 404 -6.68 11.31 -13.01
N TYR A 405 -6.25 10.55 -14.02
CA TYR A 405 -7.14 9.61 -14.72
C TYR A 405 -7.58 8.43 -13.83
N GLY A 406 -6.71 8.01 -12.90
CA GLY A 406 -7.04 7.05 -11.85
C GLY A 406 -8.17 7.57 -10.98
N ARG A 407 -8.00 8.77 -10.40
CA ARG A 407 -9.03 9.43 -9.58
C ARG A 407 -10.34 9.61 -10.34
N ASP A 408 -10.30 10.12 -11.56
CA ASP A 408 -11.49 10.65 -12.23
C ASP A 408 -12.22 9.60 -13.07
N ALA A 409 -11.47 8.74 -13.75
CA ALA A 409 -12.00 7.76 -14.71
C ALA A 409 -11.71 6.31 -14.33
N GLY A 410 -11.01 6.07 -13.21
CA GLY A 410 -10.72 4.72 -12.71
C GLY A 410 -9.60 4.01 -13.47
N LEU A 411 -8.73 4.73 -14.19
CA LEU A 411 -7.58 4.12 -14.87
C LEU A 411 -6.74 3.31 -13.87
N PHE A 412 -6.62 1.99 -14.10
CA PHE A 412 -5.98 0.98 -13.25
C PHE A 412 -6.63 0.69 -11.88
N ILE A 413 -7.66 1.44 -11.47
CA ILE A 413 -8.18 1.39 -10.08
C ILE A 413 -9.71 1.19 -9.99
N ALA A 414 -10.43 1.17 -11.11
CA ALA A 414 -11.90 1.19 -11.13
C ALA A 414 -12.56 0.10 -10.29
N ASP A 415 -11.98 -1.10 -10.27
CA ASP A 415 -12.44 -2.28 -9.54
C ASP A 415 -11.79 -2.45 -8.16
N LYS A 416 -10.96 -1.50 -7.72
CA LYS A 416 -10.12 -1.61 -6.52
C LYS A 416 -10.38 -0.52 -5.46
N LEU A 417 -11.45 0.26 -5.60
CA LEU A 417 -11.77 1.32 -4.64
C LEU A 417 -12.15 0.78 -3.24
N PRO A 418 -11.79 1.48 -2.14
CA PRO A 418 -11.01 2.72 -2.10
C PRO A 418 -9.52 2.49 -2.41
N TRP A 419 -8.87 3.45 -3.07
CA TRP A 419 -7.49 3.32 -3.56
C TRP A 419 -6.60 4.51 -3.18
N ILE A 420 -5.27 4.32 -3.16
CA ILE A 420 -4.27 5.37 -2.91
C ILE A 420 -3.44 5.57 -4.19
N LEU A 421 -3.22 6.81 -4.60
CA LEU A 421 -2.48 7.14 -5.84
C LEU A 421 -0.97 7.36 -5.59
N GLY A 422 -0.23 7.62 -6.66
CA GLY A 422 1.22 7.88 -6.64
C GLY A 422 2.01 6.61 -6.94
N THR A 423 2.44 6.45 -8.18
CA THR A 423 3.21 5.28 -8.62
C THR A 423 4.72 5.52 -8.62
N ASN A 424 5.16 6.76 -8.63
CA ASN A 424 6.55 7.14 -8.41
C ASN A 424 6.74 7.43 -6.93
N LEU A 425 7.60 6.68 -6.24
CA LEU A 425 7.85 6.88 -4.82
C LEU A 425 9.29 6.55 -4.41
N GLY A 426 9.72 7.16 -3.32
CA GLY A 426 11.03 6.92 -2.73
C GLY A 426 11.05 7.28 -1.25
N GLY A 427 12.04 6.74 -0.56
CA GLY A 427 12.11 6.85 0.89
C GLY A 427 13.25 6.06 1.49
N VAL A 428 13.13 5.81 2.78
CA VAL A 428 14.11 5.03 3.55
C VAL A 428 13.53 3.66 3.85
N VAL A 429 14.30 2.59 3.58
CA VAL A 429 13.90 1.22 3.92
C VAL A 429 13.68 1.12 5.43
N HIS A 430 12.45 0.79 5.81
CA HIS A 430 12.01 0.65 7.20
C HIS A 430 12.05 -0.80 7.67
N GLU A 431 11.63 -1.73 6.80
CA GLU A 431 11.59 -3.17 7.07
C GLU A 431 11.87 -3.96 5.78
N ILE A 432 12.51 -5.13 5.90
CA ILE A 432 12.81 -6.04 4.79
C ILE A 432 11.98 -7.32 4.94
N GLY A 433 11.50 -7.87 3.83
CA GLY A 433 10.66 -9.08 3.86
C GLY A 433 11.43 -10.40 3.91
N SER A 434 12.75 -10.38 3.70
CA SER A 434 13.63 -11.54 3.84
C SER A 434 15.05 -11.10 4.22
N PRO A 435 15.78 -11.89 5.04
CA PRO A 435 17.22 -11.66 5.30
C PRO A 435 18.09 -11.66 4.04
N ASP A 436 17.66 -12.31 2.95
CA ASP A 436 18.37 -12.38 1.67
C ASP A 436 18.12 -11.17 0.75
N SER A 437 17.39 -10.16 1.24
CA SER A 437 17.14 -8.93 0.51
C SER A 437 18.45 -8.23 0.10
N PRO A 438 18.58 -7.74 -1.15
CA PRO A 438 19.73 -6.93 -1.56
C PRO A 438 19.74 -5.52 -0.93
N TYR A 439 18.65 -5.15 -0.24
CA TYR A 439 18.47 -3.90 0.48
C TYR A 439 18.48 -4.13 1.99
N SER A 440 18.98 -3.15 2.73
CA SER A 440 19.05 -3.11 4.19
C SER A 440 18.18 -2.00 4.77
N VAL A 441 17.69 -2.18 6.00
CA VAL A 441 17.04 -1.09 6.75
C VAL A 441 17.97 0.12 6.83
N GLY A 442 17.44 1.30 6.51
CA GLY A 442 18.19 2.55 6.42
C GLY A 442 18.67 2.92 5.01
N ASP A 443 18.61 2.02 4.03
CA ASP A 443 18.92 2.35 2.63
C ASP A 443 17.95 3.42 2.10
N ARG A 444 18.48 4.42 1.37
CA ARG A 444 17.68 5.38 0.61
C ARG A 444 17.38 4.81 -0.76
N VAL A 445 16.11 4.68 -1.11
CA VAL A 445 15.67 4.00 -2.34
C VAL A 445 14.59 4.80 -3.06
N PHE A 446 14.45 4.57 -4.36
CA PHE A 446 13.37 5.09 -5.19
C PHE A 446 12.93 4.01 -6.18
N GLY A 447 11.66 4.05 -6.56
CA GLY A 447 11.05 2.95 -7.31
C GLY A 447 9.75 3.33 -7.99
N GLN A 448 9.19 2.32 -8.66
CA GLN A 448 7.87 2.36 -9.26
C GLN A 448 6.96 1.34 -8.57
N ALA A 449 5.81 1.80 -8.08
CA ALA A 449 4.74 0.92 -7.62
C ALA A 449 4.17 0.09 -8.77
N ALA A 450 3.92 -1.21 -8.53
CA ALA A 450 3.22 -2.05 -9.50
C ALA A 450 1.73 -1.66 -9.58
N VAL A 451 1.28 -1.19 -10.73
CA VAL A 451 -0.14 -0.84 -10.97
C VAL A 451 -1.05 -2.06 -10.97
N SER A 452 -0.48 -3.24 -11.23
CA SER A 452 -1.17 -4.53 -11.21
C SER A 452 -1.45 -5.02 -9.78
N TYR A 453 -0.75 -4.49 -8.77
CA TYR A 453 -0.82 -4.99 -7.39
C TYR A 453 -2.29 -4.99 -6.91
N PRO A 454 -2.72 -6.01 -6.16
CA PRO A 454 -4.13 -6.17 -5.80
C PRO A 454 -4.62 -5.12 -4.78
N THR A 455 -3.71 -4.50 -4.03
CA THR A 455 -4.02 -3.48 -3.01
C THR A 455 -3.25 -2.19 -3.27
N SER A 456 -3.64 -1.11 -2.61
CA SER A 456 -2.93 0.18 -2.71
C SER A 456 -1.68 0.26 -1.84
N ASP A 457 -1.15 -0.87 -1.34
CA ASP A 457 -0.02 -0.91 -0.39
C ASP A 457 1.32 -0.46 -0.99
N MET A 458 1.43 -0.41 -2.32
CA MET A 458 2.63 0.08 -3.01
C MET A 458 2.56 1.55 -3.43
N ALA A 459 1.39 2.20 -3.25
CA ALA A 459 1.19 3.57 -3.71
C ALA A 459 1.91 4.59 -2.81
N GLY A 460 2.21 5.78 -3.33
CA GLY A 460 3.06 6.75 -2.67
C GLY A 460 2.34 7.80 -1.82
N LEU A 461 1.03 8.05 -1.99
CA LEU A 461 0.28 9.00 -1.16
C LEU A 461 -0.11 8.42 0.22
N GLN A 462 0.87 7.82 0.90
CA GLN A 462 0.78 7.26 2.25
C GLN A 462 2.16 7.32 2.92
N GLU A 463 2.21 7.21 4.25
CA GLU A 463 3.47 7.36 5.01
C GLU A 463 4.44 6.17 4.83
N TYR A 464 3.92 4.97 4.56
CA TYR A 464 4.67 3.73 4.37
C TYR A 464 4.11 2.91 3.22
N ALA A 465 4.99 2.46 2.33
CA ALA A 465 4.60 1.71 1.14
C ALA A 465 5.54 0.51 0.89
N LEU A 466 4.99 -0.53 0.29
CA LEU A 466 5.74 -1.67 -0.21
C LEU A 466 6.38 -1.35 -1.57
N LEU A 467 7.56 -1.91 -1.82
CA LEU A 467 8.18 -1.94 -3.15
C LEU A 467 8.80 -3.31 -3.41
N ASP A 468 8.70 -3.78 -4.65
CA ASP A 468 9.30 -5.05 -5.08
C ASP A 468 10.81 -4.86 -5.36
N VAL A 469 11.63 -5.75 -4.79
CA VAL A 469 13.10 -5.60 -4.81
C VAL A 469 13.73 -5.92 -6.17
N GLN A 470 13.10 -6.80 -6.96
CA GLN A 470 13.76 -7.39 -8.12
C GLN A 470 13.71 -6.51 -9.37
N HIS A 471 12.61 -5.80 -9.57
CA HIS A 471 12.32 -5.22 -10.88
C HIS A 471 11.95 -3.74 -10.86
N GLY A 472 11.64 -3.14 -9.70
CA GLY A 472 11.05 -1.79 -9.63
C GLY A 472 11.72 -0.85 -8.63
N LEU A 473 12.95 -1.13 -8.22
CA LEU A 473 13.62 -0.45 -7.10
C LEU A 473 15.11 -0.26 -7.37
N ALA A 474 15.62 0.92 -7.02
CA ALA A 474 17.05 1.23 -7.03
C ALA A 474 17.44 2.07 -5.80
N LYS A 475 18.73 2.02 -5.44
CA LYS A 475 19.29 2.90 -4.41
C LYS A 475 19.43 4.33 -4.94
N VAL A 476 19.20 5.29 -4.07
CA VAL A 476 19.49 6.70 -4.35
C VAL A 476 20.99 6.94 -4.15
N PRO A 477 21.72 7.43 -5.17
CA PRO A 477 23.14 7.76 -5.01
C PRO A 477 23.35 8.90 -4.01
N ASP A 478 24.50 8.91 -3.33
CA ASP A 478 24.83 9.91 -2.30
C ASP A 478 24.81 11.36 -2.85
N SER A 479 25.13 11.55 -4.12
CA SER A 479 25.14 12.85 -4.78
C SER A 479 23.74 13.40 -5.13
N PHE A 480 22.67 12.64 -4.87
CA PHE A 480 21.31 13.03 -5.21
C PHE A 480 20.32 12.89 -4.03
N THR A 481 19.28 13.70 -4.09
CA THR A 481 18.13 13.66 -3.18
C THR A 481 17.11 12.62 -3.63
N ILE A 482 16.25 12.14 -2.71
CA ILE A 482 15.16 11.23 -3.10
C ILE A 482 14.24 11.95 -4.09
N ASP A 483 13.88 13.22 -3.82
CA ASP A 483 13.05 14.08 -4.67
C ASP A 483 13.51 14.14 -6.13
N GLN A 484 14.82 14.25 -6.33
CA GLN A 484 15.40 14.24 -7.66
C GLN A 484 15.12 12.92 -8.41
N LEU A 485 15.27 11.78 -7.74
CA LEU A 485 15.13 10.47 -8.38
C LEU A 485 13.69 10.01 -8.52
N VAL A 486 12.79 10.32 -7.57
CA VAL A 486 11.35 10.01 -7.68
C VAL A 486 10.67 10.73 -8.86
N SER A 487 11.30 11.77 -9.43
CA SER A 487 10.78 12.44 -10.63
C SER A 487 10.85 11.60 -11.93
N LEU A 488 11.58 10.49 -11.91
CA LEU A 488 11.95 9.71 -13.11
C LEU A 488 11.09 8.45 -13.38
N PRO A 489 10.81 7.53 -12.42
CA PRO A 489 10.46 6.13 -12.68
C PRO A 489 9.46 5.86 -13.82
N VAL A 490 8.19 6.22 -13.66
CA VAL A 490 7.15 5.96 -14.69
C VAL A 490 7.54 6.55 -16.04
N ASN A 491 7.96 7.82 -16.09
CA ASN A 491 8.27 8.46 -17.37
C ASN A 491 9.50 7.83 -18.03
N ALA A 492 10.51 7.44 -17.25
CA ALA A 492 11.71 6.80 -17.74
C ALA A 492 11.42 5.38 -18.24
N VAL A 493 10.69 4.57 -17.46
CA VAL A 493 10.22 3.23 -17.87
C VAL A 493 9.37 3.33 -19.13
N THR A 494 8.44 4.28 -19.21
CA THR A 494 7.58 4.50 -20.38
C THR A 494 8.42 4.74 -21.63
N SER A 495 9.34 5.71 -21.59
CA SER A 495 10.18 6.06 -22.75
C SER A 495 11.13 4.92 -23.12
N PHE A 496 11.72 4.25 -22.13
CA PHE A 496 12.66 3.17 -22.37
C PHE A 496 11.96 1.94 -22.99
N LEU A 497 10.80 1.57 -22.47
CA LEU A 497 9.96 0.50 -23.05
C LEU A 497 9.54 0.86 -24.48
N ALA A 498 9.05 2.09 -24.70
CA ALA A 498 8.63 2.54 -26.02
C ALA A 498 9.76 2.46 -27.05
N LEU A 499 10.99 2.81 -26.69
CA LEU A 499 12.12 2.82 -27.62
C LEU A 499 12.72 1.43 -27.83
N PHE A 500 12.97 0.68 -26.76
CA PHE A 500 13.90 -0.46 -26.80
C PHE A 500 13.25 -1.83 -26.62
N HIS A 501 12.06 -1.90 -26.03
CA HIS A 501 11.39 -3.19 -25.86
C HIS A 501 10.93 -3.75 -27.23
N PRO A 502 10.95 -5.07 -27.47
CA PRO A 502 10.49 -5.65 -28.73
C PRO A 502 9.06 -5.29 -29.13
N THR A 503 8.16 -5.14 -28.14
CA THR A 503 6.79 -4.66 -28.37
C THR A 503 6.71 -3.16 -28.60
N GLY A 504 7.76 -2.40 -28.26
CA GLY A 504 7.95 -1.00 -28.62
C GLY A 504 8.47 -0.82 -30.05
N LEU A 505 9.28 0.22 -30.24
CA LEU A 505 9.96 0.55 -31.49
C LEU A 505 11.10 -0.44 -31.81
N GLY A 506 11.63 -1.14 -30.80
CA GLY A 506 12.59 -2.22 -30.96
C GLY A 506 13.99 -1.75 -31.37
N PHE A 507 14.41 -0.56 -30.95
CA PHE A 507 15.82 -0.18 -31.02
C PHE A 507 16.65 -1.03 -30.06
N PRO A 508 17.94 -1.28 -30.33
CA PRO A 508 18.84 -1.89 -29.37
C PRO A 508 18.93 -1.05 -28.09
N ALA A 509 18.74 -1.69 -26.93
CA ALA A 509 18.85 -1.02 -25.64
C ALA A 509 20.30 -0.52 -25.41
N PRO A 510 20.48 0.71 -24.88
CA PRO A 510 21.79 1.33 -24.74
C PRO A 510 22.50 0.89 -23.45
N PHE A 511 22.48 -0.40 -23.14
CA PHE A 511 23.25 -0.92 -22.02
C PHE A 511 24.74 -0.96 -22.40
N PRO A 512 25.66 -0.61 -21.50
CA PRO A 512 27.10 -0.68 -21.76
C PRO A 512 27.58 -2.02 -22.33
N THR A 513 26.95 -3.14 -21.95
CA THR A 513 27.26 -4.49 -22.43
C THR A 513 26.76 -4.82 -23.84
N THR A 514 25.81 -4.05 -24.40
CA THR A 514 25.24 -4.26 -25.75
C THR A 514 25.74 -3.22 -26.77
N SER A 515 26.49 -2.21 -26.31
CA SER A 515 26.84 -1.00 -27.06
C SER A 515 27.89 -1.17 -28.17
N GLN A 516 28.62 -2.29 -28.23
CA GLN A 516 29.74 -2.44 -29.18
C GLN A 516 29.37 -2.97 -30.58
N GLU A 517 28.12 -3.42 -30.81
CA GLU A 517 27.77 -4.12 -32.07
C GLU A 517 26.69 -3.44 -32.94
N ASN A 518 26.01 -2.38 -32.49
CA ASN A 518 24.92 -1.75 -33.25
C ASN A 518 25.13 -0.25 -33.46
N ASP A 519 25.60 0.14 -34.65
CA ASP A 519 25.66 1.54 -35.09
C ASP A 519 24.25 2.07 -35.45
N ALA A 520 23.65 2.81 -34.51
CA ALA A 520 22.34 3.44 -34.70
C ALA A 520 22.41 4.83 -35.37
N SER A 521 23.59 5.28 -35.83
CA SER A 521 23.77 6.63 -36.38
C SER A 521 22.99 6.89 -37.68
N SER A 522 22.63 5.83 -38.41
CA SER A 522 21.78 5.91 -39.60
C SER A 522 20.28 5.91 -39.29
N GLN A 523 19.89 5.60 -38.04
CA GLN A 523 18.50 5.49 -37.65
C GLN A 523 17.87 6.86 -37.37
N ASN A 524 16.55 6.92 -37.52
CA ASN A 524 15.77 8.11 -37.22
C ASN A 524 14.57 7.78 -36.31
N ILE A 525 14.12 8.77 -35.55
CA ILE A 525 12.91 8.70 -34.73
C ILE A 525 12.18 10.06 -34.76
N VAL A 526 10.86 10.00 -34.86
CA VAL A 526 9.97 11.15 -34.66
C VAL A 526 9.32 11.05 -33.29
N ILE A 527 9.46 12.08 -32.46
CA ILE A 527 8.89 12.16 -31.12
C ILE A 527 7.88 13.31 -31.10
N ILE A 528 6.59 12.98 -31.07
CA ILE A 528 5.49 13.95 -30.99
C ILE A 528 5.18 14.21 -29.52
N GLY A 529 4.88 15.46 -29.15
CA GLY A 529 4.70 15.82 -27.75
C GLY A 529 6.03 15.85 -26.99
N ALA A 530 7.14 16.13 -27.68
CA ALA A 530 8.50 16.05 -27.13
C ALA A 530 8.77 16.98 -25.93
N GLY A 531 7.91 17.98 -25.69
CA GLY A 531 7.96 18.84 -24.51
C GLY A 531 7.46 18.20 -23.21
N SER A 532 6.78 17.05 -23.27
CA SER A 532 6.35 16.29 -22.11
C SER A 532 7.53 15.60 -21.42
N GLN A 533 7.35 15.13 -20.18
CA GLN A 533 8.42 14.43 -19.46
C GLN A 533 8.82 13.11 -20.14
N VAL A 534 7.84 12.36 -20.66
CA VAL A 534 8.08 11.17 -21.48
C VAL A 534 8.87 11.55 -22.74
N GLY A 535 8.45 12.58 -23.46
CA GLY A 535 9.10 13.04 -24.70
C GLY A 535 10.56 13.49 -24.49
N LYS A 536 10.82 14.24 -23.41
CA LYS A 536 12.18 14.66 -23.03
C LYS A 536 13.08 13.48 -22.68
N LEU A 537 12.58 12.49 -21.93
CA LEU A 537 13.34 11.28 -21.63
C LEU A 537 13.55 10.42 -22.87
N ALA A 538 12.58 10.36 -23.79
CA ALA A 538 12.73 9.67 -25.07
C ALA A 538 13.84 10.29 -25.93
N ILE A 539 13.95 11.63 -25.99
CA ILE A 539 15.07 12.31 -26.67
C ILE A 539 16.41 11.92 -26.04
N GLN A 540 16.50 11.94 -24.70
CA GLN A 540 17.75 11.64 -24.00
C GLN A 540 18.17 10.17 -24.19
N PHE A 541 17.21 9.24 -24.13
CA PHE A 541 17.46 7.82 -24.42
C PHE A 541 17.82 7.57 -25.87
N ALA A 542 17.16 8.23 -26.84
CA ALA A 542 17.52 8.13 -28.24
C ALA A 542 18.95 8.62 -28.50
N LYS A 543 19.34 9.73 -27.87
CA LYS A 543 20.72 10.24 -27.90
C LYS A 543 21.70 9.25 -27.26
N LEU A 544 21.35 8.70 -26.10
CA LEU A 544 22.17 7.72 -25.40
C LEU A 544 22.39 6.45 -26.23
N ALA A 545 21.39 6.04 -27.02
CA ALA A 545 21.48 4.93 -27.96
C ALA A 545 22.22 5.26 -29.27
N GLY A 546 22.67 6.50 -29.46
CA GLY A 546 23.40 6.91 -30.66
C GLY A 546 22.53 7.08 -31.91
N ILE A 547 21.22 7.27 -31.77
CA ILE A 547 20.33 7.53 -32.91
C ILE A 547 20.71 8.85 -33.57
N GLY A 548 20.99 8.82 -34.88
CA GLY A 548 21.54 9.98 -35.59
C GLY A 548 20.54 11.10 -35.86
N THR A 549 19.26 10.76 -36.11
CA THR A 549 18.22 11.76 -36.39
C THR A 549 17.08 11.66 -35.39
N ILE A 550 16.97 12.67 -34.53
CA ILE A 550 15.95 12.76 -33.48
C ILE A 550 15.10 14.01 -33.74
N ILE A 551 13.92 13.81 -34.34
CA ILE A 551 13.00 14.89 -34.68
C ILE A 551 12.01 15.07 -33.52
N ALA A 552 12.04 16.23 -32.88
CA ALA A 552 11.16 16.57 -31.77
C ALA A 552 10.05 17.52 -32.24
N VAL A 553 8.78 17.09 -32.14
CA VAL A 553 7.62 17.94 -32.43
C VAL A 553 7.03 18.44 -31.10
N ALA A 554 7.14 19.74 -30.84
CA ALA A 554 6.72 20.39 -29.59
C ALA A 554 6.45 21.88 -29.82
N ALA A 555 6.10 22.64 -28.77
CA ALA A 555 6.00 24.09 -28.89
C ALA A 555 7.38 24.70 -29.24
N GLY A 556 7.44 25.57 -30.25
CA GLY A 556 8.69 26.16 -30.75
C GLY A 556 9.51 26.91 -29.68
N SER A 557 8.85 27.44 -28.65
CA SER A 557 9.48 28.06 -27.48
C SER A 557 10.41 27.13 -26.68
N ARG A 558 10.30 25.80 -26.88
CA ARG A 558 11.15 24.78 -26.23
C ARG A 558 12.35 24.35 -27.07
N THR A 559 12.59 24.95 -28.23
CA THR A 559 13.67 24.52 -29.15
C THR A 559 15.04 24.40 -28.47
N THR A 560 15.45 25.43 -27.73
CA THR A 560 16.75 25.44 -27.04
C THR A 560 16.83 24.32 -25.99
N GLU A 561 15.77 24.12 -25.20
CA GLU A 561 15.69 23.06 -24.20
C GLU A 561 15.84 21.68 -24.85
N LEU A 562 15.07 21.41 -25.91
CA LEU A 562 15.03 20.10 -26.58
C LEU A 562 16.33 19.77 -27.31
N LYS A 563 16.98 20.75 -27.94
CA LYS A 563 18.32 20.56 -28.53
C LYS A 563 19.38 20.29 -27.46
N ASN A 564 19.32 20.97 -26.32
CA ASN A 564 20.27 20.77 -25.21
C ASN A 564 20.19 19.38 -24.55
N ILE A 565 19.08 18.66 -24.73
CA ILE A 565 18.90 17.29 -24.24
C ILE A 565 19.09 16.23 -25.33
N GLY A 566 19.17 16.62 -26.61
CA GLY A 566 19.60 15.72 -27.67
C GLY A 566 18.83 15.75 -28.99
N ALA A 567 17.76 16.53 -29.11
CA ALA A 567 17.03 16.62 -30.38
C ALA A 567 17.94 17.19 -31.47
N THR A 568 17.97 16.55 -32.64
CA THR A 568 18.73 17.07 -33.80
C THR A 568 17.91 18.11 -34.56
N HIS A 569 16.60 17.90 -34.63
CA HIS A 569 15.63 18.81 -35.23
C HIS A 569 14.48 19.06 -34.26
N VAL A 570 13.95 20.28 -34.26
CA VAL A 570 12.76 20.66 -33.50
C VAL A 570 11.79 21.34 -34.46
N LEU A 571 10.56 20.83 -34.52
CA LEU A 571 9.48 21.37 -35.34
C LEU A 571 8.40 21.94 -34.42
N ASP A 572 7.86 23.13 -34.75
CA ASP A 572 6.83 23.76 -33.94
C ASP A 572 5.47 23.13 -34.22
N ARG A 573 4.87 22.49 -33.21
CA ARG A 573 3.57 21.83 -33.28
C ARG A 573 2.40 22.73 -33.72
N HIS A 574 2.58 24.06 -33.69
CA HIS A 574 1.54 25.01 -34.12
C HIS A 574 1.58 25.29 -35.63
N GLU A 575 2.57 24.76 -36.35
CA GLU A 575 2.60 24.80 -37.81
C GLU A 575 1.49 23.92 -38.40
N PRO A 576 1.03 24.22 -39.63
CA PRO A 576 0.05 23.39 -40.31
C PRO A 576 0.51 21.93 -40.41
N GLN A 577 -0.41 20.99 -40.20
CA GLN A 577 -0.11 19.55 -40.24
C GLN A 577 0.59 19.12 -41.54
N ALA A 578 0.17 19.65 -42.69
CA ALA A 578 0.80 19.35 -43.97
C ALA A 578 2.29 19.76 -43.99
N ASP A 579 2.60 20.93 -43.44
CA ASP A 579 3.97 21.46 -43.40
C ASP A 579 4.85 20.64 -42.45
N LEU A 580 4.31 20.19 -41.32
CA LEU A 580 5.02 19.29 -40.39
C LEU A 580 5.35 17.94 -41.06
N VAL A 581 4.40 17.36 -41.80
CA VAL A 581 4.61 16.10 -42.52
C VAL A 581 5.70 16.27 -43.58
N THR A 582 5.63 17.33 -44.40
CA THR A 582 6.64 17.61 -45.43
C THR A 582 8.03 17.81 -44.80
N GLN A 583 8.14 18.59 -43.73
CA GLN A 583 9.43 18.80 -43.07
C GLN A 583 10.03 17.52 -42.50
N VAL A 584 9.20 16.66 -41.88
CA VAL A 584 9.68 15.35 -41.40
C VAL A 584 10.23 14.53 -42.56
N HIS A 585 9.50 14.44 -43.67
CA HIS A 585 9.93 13.70 -44.86
C HIS A 585 11.21 14.26 -45.45
N ASP A 586 11.35 15.58 -45.54
CA ASP A 586 12.56 16.24 -46.04
C ASP A 586 13.78 15.96 -45.15
N ILE A 587 13.60 16.02 -43.83
CA ILE A 587 14.68 15.77 -42.86
C ILE A 587 15.19 14.33 -42.95
N VAL A 588 14.30 13.35 -43.10
CA VAL A 588 14.70 11.94 -43.21
C VAL A 588 15.03 11.51 -44.65
N GLY A 589 14.96 12.43 -45.62
CA GLY A 589 15.29 12.18 -47.02
C GLY A 589 14.26 11.35 -47.80
N GLY A 590 12.98 11.35 -47.37
CA GLY A 590 11.88 10.65 -48.03
C GLY A 590 10.87 10.05 -47.06
N LYS A 591 9.58 10.04 -47.44
CA LYS A 591 8.49 9.50 -46.61
C LYS A 591 8.69 8.03 -46.22
N GLU A 592 9.38 7.27 -47.07
CA GLU A 592 9.71 5.86 -46.90
C GLU A 592 10.67 5.60 -45.74
N ASN A 593 11.39 6.62 -45.28
CA ASN A 593 12.39 6.51 -44.21
C ASN A 593 11.81 6.73 -42.81
N VAL A 594 10.54 7.18 -42.69
CA VAL A 594 9.86 7.39 -41.40
C VAL A 594 9.28 6.07 -40.90
N THR A 595 10.11 5.26 -40.24
CA THR A 595 9.71 3.91 -39.80
C THR A 595 9.46 3.79 -38.29
N ARG A 596 9.74 4.84 -37.50
CA ARG A 596 9.64 4.83 -36.03
C ARG A 596 9.10 6.16 -35.50
N ILE A 597 7.91 6.11 -34.90
CA ILE A 597 7.22 7.28 -34.35
C ILE A 597 6.78 7.00 -32.92
N PHE A 598 7.07 7.92 -32.01
CA PHE A 598 6.59 7.89 -30.64
C PHE A 598 5.75 9.13 -30.32
N ASP A 599 4.45 8.94 -30.12
CA ASP A 599 3.51 10.00 -29.74
C ASP A 599 3.33 10.04 -28.23
N CYS A 600 3.90 11.07 -27.62
CA CYS A 600 3.85 11.38 -26.19
C CYS A 600 2.81 12.47 -25.85
N ALA A 601 2.08 13.00 -26.83
CA ALA A 601 1.03 13.99 -26.59
C ALA A 601 -0.30 13.29 -26.30
N ASN A 602 -0.54 12.14 -26.95
CA ASN A 602 -1.83 11.49 -27.06
C ASN A 602 -2.83 12.40 -27.81
N TRP A 603 -3.65 11.83 -28.70
CA TRP A 603 -4.60 12.55 -29.59
C TRP A 603 -4.02 13.15 -30.88
N THR A 604 -2.74 12.95 -31.17
CA THR A 604 -2.13 13.32 -32.46
C THR A 604 -2.01 12.14 -33.42
N TYR A 605 -2.85 11.12 -33.26
CA TYR A 605 -2.81 9.90 -34.06
C TYR A 605 -2.85 10.17 -35.57
N GLY A 606 -3.74 11.05 -36.02
CA GLY A 606 -3.85 11.42 -37.43
C GLY A 606 -2.60 12.11 -37.98
N LEU A 607 -1.90 12.91 -37.15
CA LEU A 607 -0.63 13.52 -37.51
C LEU A 607 0.48 12.47 -37.61
N ALA A 608 0.57 11.59 -36.62
CA ALA A 608 1.55 10.50 -36.59
C ALA A 608 1.38 9.54 -37.78
N ALA A 609 0.13 9.14 -38.07
CA ALA A 609 -0.19 8.30 -39.21
C ALA A 609 0.14 8.98 -40.55
N ALA A 610 -0.08 10.30 -40.66
CA ALA A 610 0.27 11.06 -41.88
C ALA A 610 1.79 11.19 -42.10
N MET A 611 2.60 11.11 -41.03
CA MET A 611 4.06 11.12 -41.13
C MET A 611 4.62 9.76 -41.56
N ALA A 612 3.95 8.65 -41.21
CA ALA A 612 4.44 7.29 -41.41
C ALA A 612 4.59 6.89 -42.88
N ALA A 613 5.51 5.96 -43.16
CA ALA A 613 5.68 5.40 -44.49
C ALA A 613 4.47 4.50 -44.86
N PRO A 614 3.69 4.80 -45.92
CA PRO A 614 2.51 4.01 -46.27
C PRO A 614 2.86 2.68 -46.95
N GLU A 615 4.05 2.57 -47.55
CA GLU A 615 4.50 1.40 -48.32
C GLU A 615 5.56 0.56 -47.58
N GLN A 616 6.06 1.02 -46.43
CA GLN A 616 6.99 0.28 -45.58
C GLN A 616 6.39 0.02 -44.20
N SER A 617 6.82 -1.05 -43.54
CA SER A 617 6.41 -1.32 -42.16
C SER A 617 6.95 -0.24 -41.22
N SER A 618 6.03 0.57 -40.69
CA SER A 618 6.30 1.62 -39.72
C SER A 618 5.75 1.20 -38.36
N LYS A 619 6.45 1.55 -37.28
CA LYS A 619 5.96 1.37 -35.91
C LYS A 619 5.57 2.71 -35.31
N LEU A 620 4.35 2.76 -34.78
CA LEU A 620 3.84 3.88 -34.00
C LEU A 620 3.57 3.41 -32.58
N ARG A 621 4.12 4.11 -31.60
CA ARG A 621 3.82 3.90 -30.19
C ARG A 621 3.14 5.15 -29.63
N VAL A 622 2.08 4.93 -28.86
CA VAL A 622 1.25 5.98 -28.27
C VAL A 622 1.06 5.71 -26.78
N LEU A 623 0.85 6.77 -26.00
CA LEU A 623 0.50 6.63 -24.59
C LEU A 623 -0.96 6.19 -24.41
N HIS A 624 -1.27 5.57 -23.27
CA HIS A 624 -2.62 5.11 -22.95
C HIS A 624 -3.64 6.28 -22.96
N PRO A 625 -4.77 6.18 -23.67
CA PRO A 625 -5.78 7.23 -23.80
C PRO A 625 -6.57 7.44 -22.52
N ILE A 626 -7.24 8.59 -22.46
CA ILE A 626 -8.20 8.95 -21.40
C ILE A 626 -9.58 8.45 -21.84
N GLY A 627 -10.13 7.46 -21.13
CA GLY A 627 -11.52 7.00 -21.30
C GLY A 627 -11.65 5.50 -21.63
N PRO A 628 -12.84 4.92 -21.41
CA PRO A 628 -13.13 3.55 -21.78
C PRO A 628 -13.29 3.42 -23.30
N GLY A 629 -12.34 2.78 -23.98
CA GLY A 629 -12.60 2.14 -25.28
C GLY A 629 -12.03 2.78 -26.54
N ASP A 630 -11.15 3.78 -26.48
CA ASP A 630 -10.39 4.15 -27.68
C ASP A 630 -9.23 3.15 -27.85
N GLU A 631 -9.53 1.94 -28.34
CA GLU A 631 -8.50 1.05 -28.84
C GLU A 631 -7.72 1.78 -29.95
N VAL A 632 -6.38 1.65 -30.01
CA VAL A 632 -5.67 1.98 -31.25
C VAL A 632 -6.27 1.08 -32.32
N ASN A 633 -7.14 1.64 -33.14
CA ASN A 633 -7.85 0.86 -34.13
C ASN A 633 -6.86 0.54 -35.26
N ASN A 634 -6.10 -0.54 -35.11
CA ASN A 634 -5.12 -1.01 -36.11
C ASN A 634 -5.76 -1.20 -37.50
N LYS A 635 -7.09 -1.34 -37.57
CA LYS A 635 -7.85 -1.40 -38.83
C LYS A 635 -7.92 -0.06 -39.59
N GLU A 636 -7.81 1.09 -38.92
CA GLU A 636 -7.82 2.43 -39.53
C GLU A 636 -6.42 2.95 -39.92
N SER A 637 -5.38 2.20 -39.53
CA SER A 637 -3.97 2.63 -39.57
C SER A 637 -3.29 2.35 -40.90
N GLY A 638 -3.98 1.65 -41.82
CA GLY A 638 -3.41 1.10 -43.04
C GLY A 638 -2.62 -0.19 -42.77
N PRO A 639 -2.40 -1.03 -43.80
CA PRO A 639 -1.81 -2.37 -43.62
C PRO A 639 -0.36 -2.36 -43.12
N ASN A 640 0.33 -1.23 -43.21
CA ASN A 640 1.78 -1.12 -42.97
C ASN A 640 2.15 -0.31 -41.72
N LEU A 641 1.18 0.14 -40.92
CA LEU A 641 1.42 0.85 -39.66
C LEU A 641 1.09 -0.06 -38.46
N ASP A 642 2.12 -0.55 -37.79
CA ASP A 642 2.00 -1.26 -36.51
C ASP A 642 1.88 -0.24 -35.38
N ALA A 643 0.65 0.03 -34.94
CA ALA A 643 0.36 0.96 -33.86
C ALA A 643 -0.04 0.24 -32.57
N ALA A 644 0.57 0.66 -31.43
CA ALA A 644 0.30 0.03 -30.14
C ALA A 644 0.44 1.02 -28.97
N PHE A 645 -0.33 0.77 -27.92
CA PHE A 645 -0.19 1.48 -26.65
C PHE A 645 1.04 1.02 -25.87
N ILE A 646 1.68 1.98 -25.20
CA ILE A 646 2.69 1.72 -24.19
C ILE A 646 2.10 2.01 -22.81
N VAL A 647 2.15 0.99 -21.96
CA VAL A 647 1.91 1.13 -20.53
C VAL A 647 3.27 1.08 -19.84
N GLY A 648 3.73 2.23 -19.35
CA GLY A 648 5.02 2.35 -18.68
C GLY A 648 5.01 1.75 -17.28
N ALA A 649 4.80 0.45 -17.19
CA ALA A 649 4.90 -0.34 -15.97
C ALA A 649 6.19 -1.15 -16.00
N THR A 650 6.90 -1.18 -14.89
CA THR A 650 8.12 -1.97 -14.70
C THR A 650 7.93 -3.44 -15.11
N GLU A 651 6.78 -4.04 -14.79
CA GLU A 651 6.45 -5.42 -15.12
C GLU A 651 6.36 -5.66 -16.63
N ALA A 652 5.96 -4.63 -17.39
CA ALA A 652 5.88 -4.68 -18.85
C ALA A 652 7.24 -4.46 -19.52
N LEU A 653 8.28 -4.12 -18.75
CA LEU A 653 9.63 -3.87 -19.26
C LEU A 653 10.50 -5.15 -19.28
N GLU A 654 10.04 -6.27 -18.73
CA GLU A 654 10.74 -7.56 -18.81
C GLU A 654 11.05 -7.96 -20.26
N PRO A 655 12.28 -8.46 -20.59
CA PRO A 655 13.36 -8.80 -19.66
C PRO A 655 14.33 -7.65 -19.34
N LEU A 656 14.06 -6.43 -19.80
CA LEU A 656 15.00 -5.29 -19.69
C LEU A 656 14.95 -4.58 -18.32
N SER A 657 13.96 -4.90 -17.47
CA SER A 657 13.68 -4.17 -16.22
C SER A 657 14.90 -4.16 -15.28
N LYS A 658 15.55 -5.31 -15.11
CA LYS A 658 16.65 -5.49 -14.17
C LYS A 658 17.85 -4.63 -14.52
N GLU A 659 18.30 -4.68 -15.77
CA GLU A 659 19.36 -3.82 -16.26
C GLU A 659 18.94 -2.35 -16.25
N PHE A 660 17.71 -2.02 -16.63
CA PHE A 660 17.21 -0.65 -16.60
C PHE A 660 17.32 -0.03 -15.19
N TRP A 661 16.80 -0.71 -14.16
CA TRP A 661 16.85 -0.19 -12.80
C TRP A 661 18.26 -0.16 -12.22
N ARG A 662 19.14 -1.05 -12.66
CA ARG A 662 20.57 -1.00 -12.31
C ARG A 662 21.25 0.25 -12.88
N PHE A 663 21.00 0.57 -14.14
CA PHE A 663 21.69 1.65 -14.86
C PHE A 663 21.02 3.02 -14.73
N LEU A 664 19.73 3.08 -14.36
CA LEU A 664 19.01 4.34 -14.23
C LEU A 664 19.73 5.36 -13.33
N PRO A 665 20.24 5.00 -12.13
CA PRO A 665 21.01 5.94 -11.31
C PRO A 665 22.33 6.37 -11.98
N GLU A 666 23.03 5.44 -12.65
CA GLU A 666 24.30 5.70 -13.33
C GLU A 666 24.12 6.73 -14.46
N TRP A 667 23.08 6.59 -15.29
CA TRP A 667 22.79 7.54 -16.35
C TRP A 667 22.46 8.95 -15.84
N VAL A 668 21.91 9.06 -14.63
CA VAL A 668 21.67 10.36 -13.98
C VAL A 668 23.00 10.94 -13.47
N ILE A 669 23.85 10.13 -12.83
CA ILE A 669 25.19 10.54 -12.35
C ILE A 669 26.07 11.03 -13.50
N GLU A 670 26.06 10.30 -14.62
CA GLU A 670 26.84 10.61 -15.82
C GLU A 670 26.27 11.80 -16.63
N GLY A 671 25.09 12.30 -16.24
CA GLY A 671 24.43 13.43 -16.90
C GLY A 671 23.78 13.08 -18.24
N HIS A 672 23.62 11.79 -18.55
CA HIS A 672 22.84 11.31 -19.69
C HIS A 672 21.35 11.58 -19.52
N LEU A 673 20.84 11.51 -18.28
CA LEU A 673 19.47 11.86 -17.93
C LEU A 673 19.43 13.08 -17.02
N LYS A 674 18.87 14.17 -17.55
CA LYS A 674 18.64 15.41 -16.82
C LYS A 674 17.25 15.42 -16.18
N ILE A 675 17.21 15.83 -14.92
CA ILE A 675 16.00 15.96 -14.13
C ILE A 675 15.34 17.31 -14.41
N SER A 676 14.03 17.29 -14.66
CA SER A 676 13.24 18.51 -14.84
C SER A 676 12.95 19.19 -13.49
N PRO A 677 12.66 20.50 -13.48
CA PRO A 677 12.22 21.20 -12.27
C PRO A 677 10.89 20.66 -11.73
N PHE A 678 10.75 20.70 -10.41
CA PHE A 678 9.55 20.31 -9.67
C PHE A 678 9.27 21.28 -8.52
N ARG A 679 8.06 21.21 -7.96
CA ARG A 679 7.64 21.87 -6.72
C ARG A 679 7.17 20.83 -5.71
N PHE A 680 7.00 21.28 -4.47
CA PHE A 680 6.64 20.41 -3.35
C PHE A 680 5.24 20.69 -2.81
N ILE A 681 4.65 19.67 -2.19
CA ILE A 681 3.54 19.73 -1.24
C ILE A 681 4.02 19.03 0.02
N GLU A 682 4.01 19.74 1.15
CA GLU A 682 4.41 19.17 2.43
C GLU A 682 3.25 18.43 3.09
N GLY A 683 3.50 17.18 3.48
CA GLY A 683 2.49 16.32 4.10
C GLY A 683 1.41 15.82 3.15
N LEU A 684 0.51 15.00 3.69
CA LEU A 684 -0.68 14.51 3.01
C LEU A 684 -1.81 15.57 3.01
N ASP A 685 -1.54 16.73 2.40
CA ASP A 685 -2.49 17.82 2.25
C ASP A 685 -3.47 17.53 1.09
N ALA A 686 -4.68 17.12 1.43
CA ALA A 686 -5.70 16.76 0.46
C ALA A 686 -6.08 17.92 -0.47
N GLU A 687 -6.11 19.16 0.02
CA GLU A 687 -6.50 20.33 -0.80
C GLU A 687 -5.45 20.60 -1.87
N GLN A 688 -4.18 20.68 -1.46
CA GLN A 688 -3.07 20.95 -2.38
C GLN A 688 -2.86 19.80 -3.38
N VAL A 689 -3.04 18.55 -2.95
CA VAL A 689 -2.94 17.38 -3.85
C VAL A 689 -4.07 17.37 -4.87
N ASN A 690 -5.31 17.67 -4.47
CA ASN A 690 -6.42 17.79 -5.43
C ASN A 690 -6.17 18.91 -6.43
N ALA A 691 -5.70 20.08 -5.98
CA ALA A 691 -5.33 21.18 -6.89
C ALA A 691 -4.21 20.78 -7.88
N ALA A 692 -3.26 19.94 -7.45
CA ALA A 692 -2.23 19.40 -8.34
C ALA A 692 -2.80 18.43 -9.39
N LEU A 693 -3.70 17.54 -9.00
CA LEU A 693 -4.38 16.60 -9.90
C LEU A 693 -5.26 17.34 -10.93
N ASP A 694 -6.02 18.34 -10.48
CA ASP A 694 -6.88 19.17 -11.33
C ASP A 694 -6.07 20.00 -12.33
N GLY A 695 -4.86 20.41 -11.94
CA GLY A 695 -3.93 21.14 -12.81
C GLY A 695 -3.55 20.39 -14.09
N TYR A 696 -3.63 19.05 -14.11
CA TYR A 696 -3.35 18.26 -15.30
C TYR A 696 -4.51 18.22 -16.32
N GLN A 697 -5.70 18.74 -15.98
CA GLN A 697 -6.88 18.67 -16.85
C GLN A 697 -7.03 19.86 -17.81
N ASP A 698 -6.41 21.02 -17.51
CA ASP A 698 -6.66 22.26 -18.27
C ASP A 698 -5.80 22.43 -19.53
N GLY A 699 -4.97 21.42 -19.84
CA GLY A 699 -4.08 21.40 -21.00
C GLY A 699 -2.88 22.34 -20.91
N LYS A 700 -2.66 23.02 -19.78
CA LYS A 700 -1.50 23.89 -19.56
C LYS A 700 -0.29 23.08 -19.09
N SER A 701 0.89 23.72 -19.18
CA SER A 701 2.11 23.14 -18.65
C SER A 701 2.04 23.09 -17.12
N VAL A 702 2.07 21.89 -16.56
CA VAL A 702 2.13 21.67 -15.11
C VAL A 702 3.59 21.48 -14.70
N LEU A 703 4.04 22.26 -13.71
CA LEU A 703 5.31 21.97 -13.03
C LEU A 703 5.13 20.70 -12.21
N GLN A 704 6.03 19.72 -12.37
CA GLN A 704 5.99 18.44 -11.67
C GLN A 704 5.80 18.64 -10.16
N VAL A 705 4.93 17.85 -9.54
CA VAL A 705 4.59 17.99 -8.12
C VAL A 705 5.04 16.76 -7.36
N ILE A 706 5.94 16.99 -6.40
CA ILE A 706 6.34 15.99 -5.42
C ILE A 706 5.58 16.28 -4.12
N VAL A 707 5.05 15.24 -3.50
CA VAL A 707 4.42 15.28 -2.19
C VAL A 707 5.36 14.62 -1.20
N HIS A 708 5.45 15.15 0.03
CA HIS A 708 6.22 14.56 1.13
C HIS A 708 5.27 13.95 2.18
N PRO A 709 4.83 12.68 2.04
CA PRO A 709 3.79 12.11 2.88
C PRO A 709 4.10 12.12 4.38
N SER A 710 5.35 11.85 4.73
CA SER A 710 5.81 11.78 6.13
C SER A 710 5.96 13.14 6.81
N GLY A 711 5.71 14.26 6.09
CA GLY A 711 6.02 15.62 6.53
C GLY A 711 7.51 15.94 6.40
N GLY A 712 7.82 17.17 5.99
CA GLY A 712 9.19 17.63 5.72
C GLY A 712 10.16 17.53 6.92
N LYS A 713 11.44 17.41 6.57
CA LYS A 713 12.62 17.26 7.44
C LYS A 713 12.83 18.40 8.43
#